data_AF-A0A3A8N7S3-F1
#
_entry.id   AF-A0A3A8N7S3-F1
#
_cell.length_a   1.000
_cell.length_b   1.000
_cell.length_c   1.000
_cell.angle_alpha   90.00
_cell.angle_beta   90.00
_cell.angle_gamma   90.00
#
_symmetry.space_group_name_H-M   'P 1'
#
loop_
_entity.id
_entity.type
_entity.pdbx_description
1 polymer ?
#
loop_
_entity_poly.entity_id
_entity_poly.type
_entity_poly.pdbx_seq_one_letter_code
_entity_poly.pdbx_strand_id
1 'polypeptide(L)'
;MGGIHMLKRSWLPALVTTVFITVGTGCGDECVDQFDCRDKGTAPAGQTFACVENKCELRTLNLPPEEDAGTEVDAGTEVDAGTDGGTSVTCAPACTLTQVCNTTTLTCENVPGIDLVATSAQIAAVLAATDKGAVSLPITNAFVTYIKPPVGTDPSGYFLQAEANGPALFVAGDQAALSGLAVGDRVSVTVTLKDTIDGVRTATTLAAAATVASSGHPVQNLNTATPAGLAVDRSSAADLQTQLAEYESELVSLTGAIAGASASSGSGHVAFNITTAGITTGNANFRLRTPATLASDLDLVQGCNFTLKAGPMWRFTTNAQPSAYNASDLTLSCPAPKLLQARALSSTEVRLTFDRKLNAASVQATDFAISPATAISAATASGAQVTLTTAEQTASTQYTLNVTGQVTDSAGKELDAAAKSATFVGLAPAPTGPSLVINEIDYDNVGTDSAEFIEIYNRGGQAADLSDVLLVLVNGDASATPPRKEYLRFALSDTKDAAGAAATSLPAGGYLVAAPQTFFDSVTLPAGTLRLVIKSASTTTPNSDIIQNGSGDGVGLIQNATGTLIDTVFYENGAQNSTFTITTAAGDKSLNFMEGTRTSASDSTTAAGSLQRVPNGSDTNNNDYDFAFGATVSPGAATP
;
A
#
# COMPACT_ATOMS: atom_id res chain seq x y z
N MET A 1 26.08 71.31 30.94
CA MET A 1 27.53 71.44 30.74
C MET A 1 27.94 70.24 29.89
N GLY A 2 28.30 70.31 28.61
CA GLY A 2 28.61 71.32 27.58
C GLY A 2 29.41 70.54 26.53
N GLY A 3 29.41 70.75 25.22
CA GLY A 3 28.69 71.56 24.24
C GLY A 3 28.74 70.76 22.91
N ILE A 4 27.74 70.85 22.02
CA ILE A 4 27.69 71.74 20.85
C ILE A 4 28.69 71.37 19.72
N HIS A 5 28.19 70.72 18.65
CA HIS A 5 28.16 71.20 17.24
C HIS A 5 27.81 70.02 16.30
N MET A 6 26.58 69.92 15.78
CA MET A 6 26.04 70.53 14.54
C MET A 6 26.77 70.17 13.22
N LEU A 7 26.03 69.42 12.40
CA LEU A 7 25.81 69.60 10.95
C LEU A 7 26.97 69.41 9.96
N LYS A 8 26.90 68.36 9.12
CA LYS A 8 26.30 68.46 7.76
C LYS A 8 26.31 67.13 6.99
N ARG A 9 25.26 66.99 6.18
CA ARG A 9 24.91 65.94 5.23
C ARG A 9 25.96 65.70 4.14
N SER A 10 25.86 64.49 3.56
CA SER A 10 25.74 64.21 2.11
C SER A 10 26.95 63.54 1.42
N TRP A 11 26.87 62.23 1.10
CA TRP A 11 26.64 61.59 -0.23
C TRP A 11 26.84 60.05 -0.15
N LEU A 12 25.88 59.29 -0.71
CA LEU A 12 25.86 57.83 -0.95
C LEU A 12 26.91 57.41 -2.03
N PRO A 13 27.09 56.11 -2.38
CA PRO A 13 27.45 54.94 -1.56
C PRO A 13 28.64 54.17 -2.21
N ALA A 14 29.33 53.29 -1.47
CA ALA A 14 30.17 52.26 -2.09
C ALA A 14 29.96 50.94 -1.36
N LEU A 15 29.42 50.00 -2.13
CA LEU A 15 28.87 48.72 -1.77
C LEU A 15 30.00 47.68 -1.75
N VAL A 16 30.38 47.18 -0.58
CA VAL A 16 30.92 45.81 -0.37
C VAL A 16 30.65 45.43 1.09
N THR A 17 29.51 44.79 1.35
CA THR A 17 29.23 44.17 2.67
C THR A 17 29.79 42.76 2.65
N THR A 18 30.90 42.56 3.35
CA THR A 18 31.43 41.25 3.72
C THR A 18 30.43 40.58 4.67
N VAL A 19 29.65 39.64 4.16
CA VAL A 19 28.85 38.75 5.01
C VAL A 19 29.77 37.65 5.49
N PHE A 20 30.12 37.71 6.77
CA PHE A 20 30.61 36.57 7.55
C PHE A 20 29.46 35.54 7.63
N ILE A 21 29.52 34.49 6.80
CA ILE A 21 28.68 33.31 6.95
C ILE A 21 29.41 32.37 7.92
N THR A 22 28.84 32.24 9.11
CA THR A 22 29.08 31.12 10.01
C THR A 22 28.58 29.84 9.35
N VAL A 23 29.47 29.03 8.78
CA VAL A 23 29.15 27.67 8.31
C VAL A 23 29.31 26.72 9.49
N GLY A 24 28.22 26.58 10.23
CA GLY A 24 27.99 25.44 11.12
C GLY A 24 26.88 24.60 10.53
N THR A 25 27.24 23.67 9.65
CA THR A 25 26.42 22.48 9.33
C THR A 25 27.40 21.35 9.08
N GLY A 26 27.45 20.38 10.01
CA GLY A 26 28.06 19.10 9.73
C GLY A 26 27.29 18.47 8.57
N CYS A 27 27.94 18.37 7.41
CA CYS A 27 27.51 17.46 6.36
C CYS A 27 27.64 16.06 6.95
N GLY A 28 26.52 15.34 7.06
CA GLY A 28 26.60 13.88 7.08
C GLY A 28 27.27 13.40 5.80
N ASP A 29 27.86 12.22 5.88
CA ASP A 29 28.42 11.51 4.73
C ASP A 29 27.39 11.49 3.58
N GLU A 30 27.81 11.89 2.38
CA GLU A 30 26.95 11.99 1.19
C GLU A 30 26.73 10.63 0.53
N CYS A 31 27.62 9.67 0.76
CA CYS A 31 27.49 8.28 0.34
C CYS A 31 28.31 7.37 1.27
N VAL A 32 27.88 6.12 1.40
CA VAL A 32 28.62 5.02 2.06
C VAL A 32 29.09 4.01 1.02
N ASP A 33 28.35 3.84 -0.08
CA ASP A 33 28.75 3.01 -1.21
C ASP A 33 28.34 3.63 -2.57
N GLN A 34 28.65 2.92 -3.66
CA GLN A 34 28.41 3.40 -5.02
C GLN A 34 26.92 3.58 -5.36
N PHE A 35 26.01 2.90 -4.65
CA PHE A 35 24.57 3.00 -4.90
C PHE A 35 23.98 4.32 -4.42
N ASP A 36 24.53 4.92 -3.37
CA ASP A 36 24.08 6.21 -2.83
C ASP A 36 24.31 7.38 -3.82
N CYS A 37 25.16 7.18 -4.84
CA CYS A 37 25.46 8.21 -5.84
C CYS A 37 24.55 8.18 -7.09
N ARG A 38 23.51 7.32 -7.11
CA ARG A 38 22.62 7.17 -8.28
C ARG A 38 21.68 8.35 -8.48
N ASP A 39 21.41 9.11 -7.42
CA ASP A 39 20.51 10.28 -7.46
C ASP A 39 21.20 11.56 -7.96
N LYS A 40 22.49 11.49 -8.33
CA LYS A 40 23.25 12.60 -8.95
C LYS A 40 22.87 12.86 -10.41
N GLY A 41 21.96 12.07 -10.97
CA GLY A 41 21.51 12.16 -12.35
C GLY A 41 22.50 11.52 -13.33
N THR A 42 22.31 11.77 -14.62
CA THR A 42 23.12 11.17 -15.69
C THR A 42 24.51 11.79 -15.74
N ALA A 43 25.55 10.97 -15.54
CA ALA A 43 26.93 11.41 -15.69
C ALA A 43 27.26 11.79 -17.16
N PRO A 44 28.16 12.75 -17.42
CA PRO A 44 28.64 13.05 -18.76
C PRO A 44 29.25 11.83 -19.46
N ALA A 45 29.17 11.80 -20.80
CA ALA A 45 29.72 10.71 -21.61
C ALA A 45 31.19 10.41 -21.26
N GLY A 46 31.49 9.13 -21.01
CA GLY A 46 32.82 8.68 -20.59
C GLY A 46 33.14 8.90 -19.10
N GLN A 47 32.16 9.23 -18.26
CA GLN A 47 32.32 9.37 -16.81
C GLN A 47 31.22 8.65 -16.03
N THR A 48 31.45 8.37 -14.76
CA THR A 48 30.47 7.81 -13.81
C THR A 48 30.60 8.46 -12.44
N PHE A 49 29.52 8.52 -11.66
CA PHE A 49 29.58 8.93 -10.25
C PHE A 49 30.05 7.76 -9.38
N ALA A 50 31.06 8.00 -8.55
CA ALA A 50 31.62 7.03 -7.63
C ALA A 50 31.66 7.61 -6.21
N CYS A 51 31.37 6.78 -5.22
CA CYS A 51 31.53 7.16 -3.83
C CYS A 51 33.00 7.12 -3.43
N VAL A 52 33.56 8.27 -3.08
CA VAL A 52 34.97 8.45 -2.72
C VAL A 52 35.02 9.31 -1.47
N GLU A 53 35.61 8.77 -0.40
CA GLU A 53 35.72 9.47 0.90
C GLU A 53 34.37 10.07 1.34
N ASN A 54 33.32 9.27 1.23
CA ASN A 54 31.96 9.59 1.59
C ASN A 54 31.34 10.76 0.80
N LYS A 55 31.83 11.01 -0.43
CA LYS A 55 31.27 11.98 -1.38
C LYS A 55 31.11 11.39 -2.78
N CYS A 56 30.08 11.84 -3.49
CA CYS A 56 29.83 11.40 -4.85
C CYS A 56 30.63 12.23 -5.85
N GLU A 57 31.72 11.67 -6.38
CA GLU A 57 32.62 12.32 -7.33
C GLU A 57 32.50 11.72 -8.74
N LEU A 58 32.75 12.54 -9.78
CA LEU A 58 32.86 12.07 -11.16
C LEU A 58 34.21 11.39 -11.41
N ARG A 59 34.18 10.21 -12.03
CA ARG A 59 35.36 9.41 -12.43
C ARG A 59 35.28 9.07 -13.92
N THR A 60 36.39 9.22 -14.64
CA THR A 60 36.48 8.88 -16.06
C THR A 60 36.51 7.36 -16.27
N LEU A 61 35.68 6.87 -17.17
CA LEU A 61 35.65 5.48 -17.62
C LEU A 61 36.80 5.23 -18.60
N ASN A 62 37.83 4.50 -18.17
CA ASN A 62 38.85 3.98 -19.08
C ASN A 62 38.32 2.67 -19.72
N LEU A 63 37.64 2.80 -20.86
CA LEU A 63 37.29 1.66 -21.72
C LEU A 63 38.29 1.60 -22.90
N PRO A 64 38.86 0.44 -23.25
CA PRO A 64 39.63 0.27 -24.48
C PRO A 64 38.71 0.43 -25.72
N PRO A 65 39.24 0.86 -26.88
CA PRO A 65 38.43 1.30 -28.02
C PRO A 65 37.71 0.13 -28.72
N GLU A 66 36.44 0.35 -29.03
CA GLU A 66 35.59 -0.61 -29.75
C GLU A 66 35.88 -0.67 -31.25
N GLU A 67 35.74 -1.88 -31.81
CA GLU A 67 35.82 -2.18 -33.24
C GLU A 67 34.39 -2.17 -33.83
N ASP A 68 34.22 -1.41 -34.91
CA ASP A 68 32.97 -1.16 -35.64
C ASP A 68 32.57 -2.37 -36.51
N ALA A 69 31.32 -2.84 -36.43
CA ALA A 69 30.72 -3.70 -37.44
C ALA A 69 29.18 -3.60 -37.48
N GLY A 70 28.67 -2.79 -38.40
CA GLY A 70 27.82 -3.29 -39.49
C GLY A 70 26.32 -3.51 -39.24
N THR A 71 25.52 -2.79 -40.01
CA THR A 71 24.06 -2.94 -40.18
C THR A 71 23.70 -4.13 -41.08
N GLU A 72 22.95 -5.11 -40.58
CA GLU A 72 22.09 -6.01 -41.38
C GLU A 72 20.84 -6.36 -40.56
N VAL A 73 19.72 -6.58 -41.25
CA VAL A 73 18.37 -6.76 -40.71
C VAL A 73 17.98 -8.24 -40.90
N ASP A 74 17.63 -8.98 -39.84
CA ASP A 74 16.66 -10.09 -39.91
C ASP A 74 16.15 -10.51 -38.52
N ALA A 75 14.96 -11.10 -38.54
CA ALA A 75 14.02 -11.43 -37.47
C ALA A 75 14.46 -12.53 -36.49
N GLY A 76 13.99 -12.43 -35.25
CA GLY A 76 14.00 -13.54 -34.29
C GLY A 76 13.63 -13.10 -32.88
N THR A 77 12.54 -13.65 -32.36
CA THR A 77 12.16 -13.65 -30.95
C THR A 77 13.19 -14.38 -30.11
N GLU A 78 13.89 -13.70 -29.20
CA GLU A 78 14.50 -14.35 -28.02
C GLU A 78 14.38 -13.46 -26.78
N VAL A 79 14.22 -14.15 -25.66
CA VAL A 79 13.93 -13.64 -24.33
C VAL A 79 15.27 -13.26 -23.71
N ASP A 80 15.43 -11.99 -23.36
CA ASP A 80 16.64 -11.45 -22.72
C ASP A 80 16.83 -12.09 -21.33
N ALA A 81 17.88 -12.90 -21.21
CA ALA A 81 18.36 -13.45 -19.94
C ALA A 81 19.24 -12.38 -19.28
N GLY A 82 18.84 -11.96 -18.08
CA GLY A 82 19.53 -10.92 -17.32
C GLY A 82 21.04 -11.13 -17.22
N THR A 83 21.77 -10.05 -17.48
CA THR A 83 23.22 -9.96 -17.52
C THR A 83 23.86 -10.23 -16.15
N ASP A 84 24.66 -11.29 -16.06
CA ASP A 84 25.56 -11.58 -14.94
C ASP A 84 26.99 -11.10 -15.24
N GLY A 85 27.55 -10.34 -14.29
CA GLY A 85 28.90 -9.77 -14.36
C GLY A 85 30.01 -10.77 -14.05
N GLY A 86 29.97 -11.96 -14.65
CA GLY A 86 31.08 -12.90 -14.69
C GLY A 86 31.25 -13.35 -16.13
N THR A 87 32.47 -13.36 -16.67
CA THR A 87 32.73 -13.97 -17.98
C THR A 87 32.49 -15.49 -17.89
N SER A 88 31.23 -15.90 -17.96
CA SER A 88 30.82 -17.29 -18.05
C SER A 88 31.04 -17.73 -19.49
N VAL A 89 31.83 -18.79 -19.66
CA VAL A 89 32.05 -19.38 -20.96
C VAL A 89 30.81 -20.20 -21.31
N THR A 90 30.04 -19.74 -22.30
CA THR A 90 28.79 -20.37 -22.72
C THR A 90 29.01 -21.27 -23.92
N CYS A 91 28.59 -22.54 -23.79
CA CYS A 91 28.61 -23.50 -24.90
C CYS A 91 27.33 -23.37 -25.72
N ALA A 92 27.46 -23.47 -27.05
CA ALA A 92 26.33 -23.53 -27.98
C ALA A 92 26.39 -24.85 -28.78
N PRO A 93 25.42 -25.77 -28.64
CA PRO A 93 24.23 -25.68 -27.77
C PRO A 93 24.57 -25.78 -26.29
N ALA A 94 23.66 -25.34 -25.43
CA ALA A 94 23.80 -25.39 -23.97
C ALA A 94 23.94 -26.84 -23.46
N CYS A 95 24.80 -27.02 -22.45
CA CYS A 95 25.13 -28.35 -21.92
C CYS A 95 23.98 -28.96 -21.13
N THR A 96 23.89 -30.29 -21.17
CA THR A 96 22.96 -31.04 -20.31
C THR A 96 23.46 -31.10 -18.87
N LEU A 97 22.61 -31.53 -17.93
CA LEU A 97 22.96 -31.68 -16.51
C LEU A 97 24.19 -32.57 -16.24
N THR A 98 24.50 -33.52 -17.14
CA THR A 98 25.66 -34.43 -16.99
C THR A 98 26.92 -33.93 -17.70
N GLN A 99 26.84 -32.78 -18.36
CA GLN A 99 27.90 -32.19 -19.14
C GLN A 99 28.42 -30.90 -18.50
N VAL A 100 29.64 -30.51 -18.87
CA VAL A 100 30.21 -29.21 -18.53
C VAL A 100 30.73 -28.54 -19.80
N CYS A 101 30.73 -27.21 -19.82
CA CYS A 101 31.27 -26.48 -20.95
C CYS A 101 32.80 -26.48 -20.87
N ASN A 102 33.47 -27.04 -21.89
CA ASN A 102 34.91 -26.92 -22.00
C ASN A 102 35.26 -25.48 -22.42
N THR A 103 36.00 -24.77 -21.57
CA THR A 103 36.31 -23.36 -21.76
C THR A 103 37.30 -23.08 -22.89
N THR A 104 37.97 -24.11 -23.42
CA THR A 104 38.92 -24.01 -24.54
C THR A 104 38.27 -24.33 -25.86
N THR A 105 37.41 -25.35 -25.91
CA THR A 105 36.77 -25.81 -27.15
C THR A 105 35.36 -25.26 -27.36
N LEU A 106 34.76 -24.68 -26.32
CA LEU A 106 33.36 -24.22 -26.29
C LEU A 106 32.36 -25.33 -26.64
N THR A 107 32.71 -26.57 -26.29
CA THR A 107 31.87 -27.76 -26.50
C THR A 107 31.49 -28.41 -25.18
N CYS A 108 30.31 -29.03 -25.14
CA CYS A 108 29.85 -29.77 -23.97
C CYS A 108 30.56 -31.14 -23.86
N GLU A 109 31.14 -31.39 -22.70
CA GLU A 109 31.85 -32.63 -22.39
C GLU A 109 31.18 -33.36 -21.23
N ASN A 110 31.03 -34.68 -21.36
CA ASN A 110 30.50 -35.50 -20.28
C ASN A 110 31.50 -35.53 -19.11
N VAL A 111 30.99 -35.38 -17.89
CA VAL A 111 31.82 -35.55 -16.69
C VAL A 111 31.78 -37.02 -16.25
N PRO A 112 32.91 -37.75 -16.25
CA PRO A 112 32.93 -39.15 -15.82
C PRO A 112 32.55 -39.31 -14.34
N GLY A 113 31.81 -40.36 -14.02
CA GLY A 113 31.52 -40.75 -12.63
C GLY A 113 30.39 -39.96 -11.95
N ILE A 114 29.60 -39.19 -12.70
CA ILE A 114 28.37 -38.56 -12.19
C ILE A 114 27.23 -39.60 -12.15
N ASP A 115 26.72 -39.86 -10.96
CA ASP A 115 25.54 -40.69 -10.71
C ASP A 115 24.50 -39.87 -9.92
N LEU A 116 23.51 -39.34 -10.65
CA LEU A 116 22.46 -38.50 -10.08
C LEU A 116 21.49 -39.32 -9.21
N VAL A 117 21.32 -40.63 -9.49
CA VAL A 117 20.47 -41.51 -8.68
C VAL A 117 21.11 -41.75 -7.31
N ALA A 118 22.43 -41.98 -7.28
CA ALA A 118 23.17 -42.06 -6.02
C ALA A 118 23.11 -40.74 -5.23
N THR A 119 23.15 -39.61 -5.93
CA THR A 119 23.03 -38.28 -5.31
C THR A 119 21.64 -38.06 -4.71
N SER A 120 20.57 -38.41 -5.42
CA SER A 120 19.19 -38.42 -4.91
C SER A 120 19.06 -39.31 -3.66
N ALA A 121 19.69 -40.49 -3.64
CA ALA A 121 19.68 -41.37 -2.47
C ALA A 121 20.40 -40.76 -1.25
N GLN A 122 21.47 -39.98 -1.46
CA GLN A 122 22.13 -39.22 -0.40
C GLN A 122 21.22 -38.12 0.17
N ILE A 123 20.49 -37.40 -0.70
CA ILE A 123 19.50 -36.40 -0.27
C ILE A 123 18.39 -37.09 0.56
N ALA A 124 17.86 -38.22 0.10
CA ALA A 124 16.87 -39.00 0.84
C ALA A 124 17.39 -39.43 2.22
N ALA A 125 18.67 -39.83 2.33
CA ALA A 125 19.28 -40.19 3.60
C ALA A 125 19.31 -39.01 4.59
N VAL A 126 19.55 -37.79 4.13
CA VAL A 126 19.46 -36.57 4.96
C VAL A 126 18.02 -36.31 5.40
N LEU A 127 17.04 -36.43 4.50
CA LEU A 127 15.63 -36.23 4.84
C LEU A 127 15.13 -37.25 5.87
N ALA A 128 15.64 -38.49 5.82
CA ALA A 128 15.31 -39.57 6.76
C ALA A 128 16.07 -39.49 8.10
N ALA A 129 17.10 -38.65 8.21
CA ALA A 129 17.85 -38.48 9.45
C ALA A 129 16.97 -37.91 10.58
N THR A 130 17.27 -38.30 11.82
CA THR A 130 16.56 -37.79 13.00
C THR A 130 16.86 -36.32 13.22
N ASP A 131 15.82 -35.53 13.50
CA ASP A 131 15.96 -34.10 13.80
C ASP A 131 16.86 -33.87 15.01
N LYS A 132 17.71 -32.85 14.91
CA LYS A 132 18.68 -32.43 15.93
C LYS A 132 19.70 -33.51 16.32
N GLY A 133 19.75 -34.62 15.59
CA GLY A 133 20.78 -35.64 15.71
C GLY A 133 22.05 -35.22 14.98
N ALA A 134 23.21 -35.36 15.63
CA ALA A 134 24.48 -35.20 14.95
C ALA A 134 24.64 -36.29 13.88
N VAL A 135 24.89 -35.88 12.65
CA VAL A 135 25.07 -36.76 11.49
C VAL A 135 26.36 -36.42 10.76
N SER A 136 26.75 -37.25 9.80
CA SER A 136 27.83 -36.97 8.85
C SER A 136 27.45 -37.56 7.50
N LEU A 137 26.50 -36.90 6.82
CA LEU A 137 25.90 -37.39 5.59
C LEU A 137 26.41 -36.58 4.39
N PRO A 138 27.23 -37.17 3.51
CA PRO A 138 27.71 -36.48 2.32
C PRO A 138 26.60 -36.44 1.25
N ILE A 139 26.47 -35.29 0.58
CA ILE A 139 25.74 -35.13 -0.68
C ILE A 139 26.75 -34.66 -1.71
N THR A 140 26.97 -35.46 -2.75
CA THR A 140 27.97 -35.21 -3.80
C THR A 140 27.30 -34.91 -5.13
N ASN A 141 27.69 -33.84 -5.81
CA ASN A 141 27.19 -33.46 -7.15
C ASN A 141 25.68 -33.13 -7.23
N ALA A 142 25.07 -32.62 -6.16
CA ALA A 142 23.71 -32.08 -6.23
C ALA A 142 23.70 -30.70 -6.88
N PHE A 143 22.58 -30.31 -7.49
CA PHE A 143 22.44 -28.99 -8.09
C PHE A 143 21.78 -28.00 -7.16
N VAL A 144 22.30 -26.78 -7.12
CA VAL A 144 21.62 -25.61 -6.55
C VAL A 144 20.49 -25.22 -7.51
N THR A 145 19.26 -25.61 -7.17
CA THR A 145 18.09 -25.38 -8.04
C THR A 145 17.46 -24.01 -7.87
N TYR A 146 17.57 -23.45 -6.66
CA TYR A 146 17.01 -22.15 -6.32
C TYR A 146 17.73 -21.56 -5.11
N ILE A 147 17.88 -20.24 -5.05
CA ILE A 147 18.44 -19.52 -3.89
C ILE A 147 17.33 -18.69 -3.26
N LYS A 148 17.02 -18.95 -1.99
CA LYS A 148 16.01 -18.21 -1.23
C LYS A 148 16.66 -17.00 -0.55
N PRO A 149 16.26 -15.77 -0.89
CA PRO A 149 16.79 -14.57 -0.25
C PRO A 149 16.31 -14.44 1.21
N PRO A 150 16.99 -13.61 2.03
CA PRO A 150 16.49 -13.23 3.34
C PRO A 150 15.22 -12.39 3.20
N VAL A 151 14.11 -12.85 3.77
CA VAL A 151 12.83 -12.14 3.78
C VAL A 151 12.18 -12.32 5.14
N GLY A 152 12.00 -11.23 5.87
CA GLY A 152 11.50 -11.26 7.24
C GLY A 152 12.36 -12.16 8.14
N THR A 153 11.73 -13.11 8.83
CA THR A 153 12.39 -14.04 9.75
C THR A 153 12.54 -15.45 9.19
N ASP A 154 12.08 -15.71 7.96
CA ASP A 154 12.25 -17.02 7.33
C ASP A 154 13.74 -17.27 7.03
N PRO A 155 14.24 -18.50 7.22
CA PRO A 155 15.62 -18.81 6.92
C PRO A 155 15.95 -18.53 5.45
N SER A 156 17.03 -17.80 5.19
CA SER A 156 17.67 -17.74 3.88
C SER A 156 18.42 -19.04 3.60
N GLY A 157 18.72 -19.32 2.34
CA GLY A 157 19.39 -20.57 1.98
C GLY A 157 19.28 -20.91 0.51
N TYR A 158 19.53 -22.16 0.18
CA TYR A 158 19.45 -22.67 -1.19
C TYR A 158 18.89 -24.08 -1.21
N PHE A 159 18.36 -24.48 -2.37
CA PHE A 159 17.73 -25.78 -2.59
C PHE A 159 18.67 -26.69 -3.37
N LEU A 160 18.75 -27.95 -2.93
CA LEU A 160 19.53 -29.00 -3.57
C LEU A 160 18.62 -30.08 -4.16
N GLN A 161 18.88 -30.47 -5.41
CA GLN A 161 18.19 -31.56 -6.09
C GLN A 161 19.12 -32.20 -7.14
N ALA A 162 18.95 -33.49 -7.43
CA ALA A 162 19.78 -34.21 -8.41
C ALA A 162 18.98 -34.71 -9.62
N GLU A 163 17.74 -35.15 -9.40
CA GLU A 163 16.84 -35.63 -10.45
C GLU A 163 15.51 -34.86 -10.40
N ALA A 164 14.88 -34.66 -11.56
CA ALA A 164 13.65 -33.85 -11.66
C ALA A 164 12.49 -34.38 -10.80
N ASN A 165 12.35 -35.71 -10.67
CA ASN A 165 11.37 -36.36 -9.78
C ASN A 165 12.05 -37.02 -8.56
N GLY A 166 13.27 -36.59 -8.23
CA GLY A 166 14.00 -37.05 -7.06
C GLY A 166 13.77 -36.13 -5.85
N PRO A 167 14.14 -36.58 -4.64
CA PRO A 167 14.03 -35.78 -3.43
C PRO A 167 14.86 -34.50 -3.54
N ALA A 168 14.35 -33.44 -2.93
CA ALA A 168 15.03 -32.17 -2.81
C ALA A 168 15.20 -31.78 -1.33
N LEU A 169 16.15 -30.88 -1.06
CA LEU A 169 16.51 -30.46 0.29
C LEU A 169 16.76 -28.97 0.34
N PHE A 170 16.14 -28.30 1.30
CA PHE A 170 16.51 -26.93 1.66
C PHE A 170 17.71 -26.94 2.61
N VAL A 171 18.72 -26.14 2.29
CA VAL A 171 19.91 -25.90 3.11
C VAL A 171 19.85 -24.46 3.62
N ALA A 172 19.68 -24.31 4.93
CA ALA A 172 19.68 -22.99 5.55
C ALA A 172 21.10 -22.41 5.57
N GLY A 173 21.22 -21.13 5.27
CA GLY A 173 22.50 -20.42 5.23
C GLY A 173 22.32 -18.92 5.31
N ASP A 174 23.24 -18.23 5.96
CA ASP A 174 23.31 -16.78 5.97
C ASP A 174 23.93 -16.24 4.67
N GLN A 175 24.07 -14.92 4.55
CA GLN A 175 24.64 -14.30 3.37
C GLN A 175 26.09 -14.76 3.07
N ALA A 176 26.86 -15.11 4.10
CA ALA A 176 28.21 -15.63 3.91
C ALA A 176 28.19 -17.04 3.32
N ALA A 177 27.28 -17.90 3.77
CA ALA A 177 27.08 -19.24 3.22
C ALA A 177 26.56 -19.23 1.77
N LEU A 178 25.86 -18.17 1.37
CA LEU A 178 25.36 -17.97 0.00
C LEU A 178 26.39 -17.30 -0.94
N SER A 179 27.46 -16.72 -0.39
CA SER A 179 28.47 -16.02 -1.19
C SER A 179 29.19 -16.99 -2.12
N GLY A 180 29.15 -16.70 -3.43
CA GLY A 180 29.81 -17.52 -4.45
C GLY A 180 29.01 -18.73 -4.93
N LEU A 181 27.75 -18.88 -4.49
CA LEU A 181 26.81 -19.83 -5.07
C LEU A 181 25.89 -19.16 -6.08
N ALA A 182 25.63 -19.84 -7.19
CA ALA A 182 24.68 -19.47 -8.21
C ALA A 182 23.67 -20.60 -8.45
N VAL A 183 22.47 -20.23 -8.91
CA VAL A 183 21.53 -21.22 -9.44
C VAL A 183 22.17 -21.91 -10.64
N GLY A 184 22.07 -23.24 -10.67
CA GLY A 184 22.74 -24.07 -11.68
C GLY A 184 24.15 -24.51 -11.27
N ASP A 185 24.63 -24.17 -10.08
CA ASP A 185 25.86 -24.78 -9.55
C ASP A 185 25.66 -26.25 -9.19
N ARG A 186 26.63 -27.09 -9.54
CA ARG A 186 26.72 -28.46 -9.07
C ARG A 186 27.70 -28.51 -7.91
N VAL A 187 27.22 -28.86 -6.72
CA VAL A 187 27.94 -28.73 -5.47
C VAL A 187 28.05 -30.05 -4.71
N SER A 188 29.02 -30.11 -3.79
CA SER A 188 29.10 -31.16 -2.77
C SER A 188 29.14 -30.56 -1.37
N VAL A 189 28.42 -31.18 -0.44
CA VAL A 189 28.31 -30.77 0.97
C VAL A 189 28.36 -31.99 1.88
N THR A 190 28.67 -31.79 3.17
CA THR A 190 28.44 -32.79 4.22
C THR A 190 27.54 -32.18 5.28
N VAL A 191 26.35 -32.73 5.43
CA VAL A 191 25.37 -32.28 6.43
C VAL A 191 25.77 -32.86 7.78
N THR A 192 25.88 -31.99 8.78
CA THR A 192 26.21 -32.37 10.16
C THR A 192 25.03 -32.22 11.11
N LEU A 193 24.04 -31.39 10.74
CA LEU A 193 22.80 -31.23 11.48
C LEU A 193 21.63 -31.04 10.52
N LYS A 194 20.54 -31.75 10.78
CA LYS A 194 19.24 -31.62 10.13
C LYS A 194 18.18 -31.37 11.21
N ASP A 195 17.25 -30.48 10.92
CA ASP A 195 16.11 -30.18 11.79
C ASP A 195 14.85 -29.95 10.95
N THR A 196 13.68 -30.08 11.55
CA THR A 196 12.41 -29.73 10.91
C THR A 196 11.93 -28.40 11.48
N ILE A 197 12.04 -27.33 10.68
CA ILE A 197 11.69 -25.96 11.07
C ILE A 197 10.38 -25.60 10.39
N ASP A 198 9.33 -25.30 11.18
CA ASP A 198 7.99 -24.97 10.70
C ASP A 198 7.44 -25.98 9.67
N GLY A 199 7.80 -27.26 9.85
CA GLY A 199 7.42 -28.36 8.97
C GLY A 199 8.40 -28.66 7.83
N VAL A 200 9.37 -27.80 7.53
CA VAL A 200 10.38 -28.01 6.46
C VAL A 200 11.59 -28.75 6.99
N ARG A 201 11.91 -29.90 6.39
CA ARG A 201 13.12 -30.67 6.67
C ARG A 201 14.32 -29.92 6.08
N THR A 202 15.13 -29.38 6.97
CA THR A 202 16.18 -28.42 6.64
C THR A 202 17.53 -28.95 7.06
N ALA A 203 18.53 -28.90 6.17
CA ALA A 203 19.92 -29.00 6.60
C ALA A 203 20.32 -27.66 7.24
N THR A 204 20.52 -27.67 8.56
CA THR A 204 20.76 -26.46 9.36
C THR A 204 22.24 -26.21 9.62
N THR A 205 23.09 -27.23 9.48
CA THR A 205 24.54 -27.06 9.62
C THR A 205 25.28 -28.00 8.68
N LEU A 206 26.32 -27.45 8.04
CA LEU A 206 27.25 -28.18 7.20
C LEU A 206 28.62 -28.26 7.88
N ALA A 207 29.40 -29.30 7.56
CA ALA A 207 30.78 -29.42 8.03
C ALA A 207 31.68 -28.30 7.50
N ALA A 208 31.38 -27.81 6.30
CA ALA A 208 32.05 -26.70 5.62
C ALA A 208 31.08 -26.09 4.58
N ALA A 209 31.45 -24.93 4.01
CA ALA A 209 30.73 -24.34 2.89
C ALA A 209 30.67 -25.31 1.69
N ALA A 210 29.63 -25.15 0.86
CA ALA A 210 29.45 -25.96 -0.33
C ALA A 210 30.64 -25.84 -1.29
N THR A 211 31.13 -26.97 -1.78
CA THR A 211 32.20 -27.00 -2.78
C THR A 211 31.58 -27.05 -4.16
N VAL A 212 31.77 -26.00 -4.97
CA VAL A 212 31.28 -25.92 -6.36
C VAL A 212 32.20 -26.74 -7.27
N ALA A 213 31.64 -27.72 -7.96
CA ALA A 213 32.34 -28.58 -8.92
C ALA A 213 32.21 -28.07 -10.36
N SER A 214 31.06 -27.48 -10.71
CA SER A 214 30.81 -26.79 -11.99
C SER A 214 29.58 -25.90 -11.87
N SER A 215 29.41 -24.99 -12.83
CA SER A 215 28.37 -23.94 -12.81
C SER A 215 27.65 -23.84 -14.15
N GLY A 216 26.52 -23.13 -14.17
CA GLY A 216 25.77 -22.82 -15.39
C GLY A 216 24.91 -23.96 -15.93
N HIS A 217 24.54 -24.93 -15.10
CA HIS A 217 23.65 -26.02 -15.51
C HIS A 217 22.21 -25.51 -15.69
N PRO A 218 21.45 -26.00 -16.70
CA PRO A 218 20.12 -25.50 -17.04
C PRO A 218 19.02 -26.00 -16.08
N VAL A 219 19.24 -25.90 -14.77
CA VAL A 219 18.37 -26.52 -13.74
C VAL A 219 16.95 -25.98 -13.74
N GLN A 220 16.76 -24.71 -14.10
CA GLN A 220 15.43 -24.08 -14.16
C GLN A 220 14.64 -24.41 -15.43
N ASN A 221 15.25 -25.06 -16.43
CA ASN A 221 14.50 -25.57 -17.58
C ASN A 221 13.50 -26.64 -17.13
N LEU A 222 12.39 -26.78 -17.86
CA LEU A 222 11.53 -27.94 -17.70
C LEU A 222 12.31 -29.23 -17.98
N ASN A 223 11.99 -30.29 -17.26
CA ASN A 223 12.56 -31.62 -17.47
C ASN A 223 12.25 -32.20 -18.88
N THR A 224 11.33 -31.58 -19.61
CA THR A 224 10.97 -31.90 -20.99
C THR A 224 11.56 -30.94 -22.04
N ALA A 225 12.28 -29.89 -21.61
CA ALA A 225 12.90 -28.93 -22.51
C ALA A 225 14.19 -29.47 -23.15
N THR A 226 14.79 -28.70 -24.06
CA THR A 226 16.09 -29.02 -24.67
C THR A 226 17.03 -27.81 -24.54
N PRO A 227 18.11 -27.90 -23.73
CA PRO A 227 18.45 -29.02 -22.85
C PRO A 227 17.44 -29.17 -21.70
N ALA A 228 17.25 -30.40 -21.23
CA ALA A 228 16.35 -30.70 -20.11
C ALA A 228 16.92 -30.17 -18.79
N GLY A 229 16.06 -29.58 -17.96
CA GLY A 229 16.40 -29.15 -16.60
C GLY A 229 15.79 -30.03 -15.52
N LEU A 230 15.58 -29.44 -14.34
CA LEU A 230 15.03 -30.13 -13.16
C LEU A 230 13.62 -29.68 -12.80
N ALA A 231 13.11 -28.58 -13.35
CA ALA A 231 11.75 -28.13 -13.05
C ALA A 231 10.71 -29.10 -13.64
N VAL A 232 9.76 -29.55 -12.82
CA VAL A 232 8.65 -30.40 -13.27
C VAL A 232 7.35 -29.62 -13.26
N ASP A 233 6.60 -29.65 -14.36
CA ASP A 233 5.24 -29.11 -14.38
C ASP A 233 4.30 -29.97 -13.52
N ARG A 234 3.83 -29.38 -12.41
CA ARG A 234 2.91 -30.01 -11.46
C ARG A 234 1.48 -29.47 -11.59
N SER A 235 1.14 -28.75 -12.65
CA SER A 235 -0.17 -28.10 -12.82
C SER A 235 -1.35 -29.09 -12.80
N SER A 236 -1.14 -30.33 -13.22
CA SER A 236 -2.15 -31.39 -13.23
C SER A 236 -2.13 -32.30 -11.99
N ALA A 237 -1.20 -32.10 -11.06
CA ALA A 237 -1.09 -32.92 -9.86
C ALA A 237 -2.24 -32.58 -8.88
N ALA A 238 -2.96 -33.59 -8.42
CA ALA A 238 -4.10 -33.45 -7.50
C ALA A 238 -3.71 -33.70 -6.03
N ASP A 239 -2.46 -34.09 -5.79
CA ASP A 239 -1.95 -34.66 -4.55
C ASP A 239 -0.84 -33.81 -3.91
N LEU A 240 -0.53 -32.63 -4.46
CA LEU A 240 0.48 -31.70 -3.90
C LEU A 240 0.23 -31.36 -2.42
N GLN A 241 -1.01 -31.48 -1.96
CA GLN A 241 -1.39 -31.26 -0.56
C GLN A 241 -1.34 -32.54 0.27
N THR A 242 -1.84 -33.66 -0.27
CA THR A 242 -1.99 -34.93 0.46
C THR A 242 -0.67 -35.71 0.54
N GLN A 243 0.22 -35.49 -0.44
CA GLN A 243 1.54 -36.10 -0.54
C GLN A 243 2.66 -35.05 -0.50
N LEU A 244 2.44 -33.92 0.18
CA LEU A 244 3.42 -32.81 0.27
C LEU A 244 4.82 -33.25 0.74
N ALA A 245 4.95 -34.38 1.44
CA ALA A 245 6.26 -34.88 1.88
C ALA A 245 7.14 -35.36 0.72
N GLU A 246 6.54 -35.70 -0.42
CA GLU A 246 7.22 -36.11 -1.63
C GLU A 246 7.69 -34.90 -2.43
N TYR A 247 6.90 -33.83 -2.46
CA TYR A 247 7.18 -32.62 -3.25
C TYR A 247 7.97 -31.54 -2.53
N GLU A 248 8.11 -31.62 -1.20
CA GLU A 248 8.77 -30.60 -0.41
C GLU A 248 10.18 -30.28 -0.93
N SER A 249 10.48 -28.99 -1.08
CA SER A 249 11.73 -28.45 -1.62
C SER A 249 11.99 -28.73 -3.11
N GLU A 250 11.14 -29.52 -3.81
CA GLU A 250 11.32 -29.77 -5.24
C GLU A 250 11.22 -28.46 -6.04
N LEU A 251 11.99 -28.37 -7.11
CA LEU A 251 11.84 -27.33 -8.12
C LEU A 251 10.64 -27.65 -9.01
N VAL A 252 9.59 -26.84 -8.93
CA VAL A 252 8.34 -27.07 -9.67
C VAL A 252 8.04 -25.92 -10.62
N SER A 253 7.38 -26.27 -11.72
CA SER A 253 6.63 -25.35 -12.55
C SER A 253 5.14 -25.51 -12.26
N LEU A 254 4.39 -24.42 -12.25
CA LEU A 254 2.97 -24.45 -11.92
C LEU A 254 2.20 -23.36 -12.67
N THR A 255 1.15 -23.75 -13.37
CA THR A 255 0.19 -22.85 -14.01
C THR A 255 -1.15 -22.93 -13.32
N GLY A 256 -1.74 -21.77 -13.03
CA GLY A 256 -2.97 -21.69 -12.25
C GLY A 256 -3.57 -20.30 -12.22
N ALA A 257 -4.52 -20.11 -11.30
CA ALA A 257 -5.15 -18.83 -11.04
C ALA A 257 -5.14 -18.50 -9.54
N ILE A 258 -5.02 -17.21 -9.23
CA ILE A 258 -5.20 -16.67 -7.88
C ILE A 258 -6.69 -16.69 -7.54
N ALA A 259 -7.08 -17.48 -6.54
CA ALA A 259 -8.46 -17.78 -6.20
C ALA A 259 -9.03 -16.95 -5.04
N GLY A 260 -8.21 -16.16 -4.36
CA GLY A 260 -8.64 -15.29 -3.27
C GLY A 260 -7.62 -14.21 -2.94
N ALA A 261 -8.01 -13.27 -2.08
CA ALA A 261 -7.12 -12.22 -1.58
C ALA A 261 -5.91 -12.80 -0.84
N SER A 262 -4.83 -12.03 -0.81
CA SER A 262 -3.64 -12.35 0.00
C SER A 262 -3.99 -12.41 1.48
N ALA A 263 -3.34 -13.32 2.21
CA ALA A 263 -3.21 -13.20 3.66
C ALA A 263 -1.74 -13.26 4.06
N SER A 264 -1.43 -12.76 5.26
CA SER A 264 -0.12 -12.91 5.87
C SER A 264 0.31 -14.39 5.87
N SER A 265 1.58 -14.64 5.54
CA SER A 265 2.15 -15.99 5.48
C SER A 265 3.57 -15.99 6.05
N GLY A 266 3.73 -15.40 7.23
CA GLY A 266 5.02 -15.19 7.89
C GLY A 266 5.54 -13.77 7.70
N SER A 267 6.52 -13.40 8.51
CA SER A 267 7.11 -12.06 8.46
C SER A 267 7.63 -11.75 7.05
N GLY A 268 7.24 -10.61 6.49
CA GLY A 268 7.64 -10.18 5.14
C GLY A 268 6.98 -10.94 3.98
N HIS A 269 6.09 -11.90 4.23
CA HIS A 269 5.46 -12.72 3.19
C HIS A 269 3.95 -12.61 3.18
N VAL A 270 3.39 -12.74 1.98
CA VAL A 270 1.97 -12.98 1.76
C VAL A 270 1.78 -14.28 0.98
N ALA A 271 0.60 -14.86 1.11
CA ALA A 271 0.22 -16.00 0.29
C ALA A 271 -1.22 -15.89 -0.20
N PHE A 272 -1.44 -16.41 -1.41
CA PHE A 272 -2.72 -16.40 -2.08
C PHE A 272 -3.22 -17.83 -2.25
N ASN A 273 -4.48 -18.10 -1.94
CA ASN A 273 -5.07 -19.37 -2.32
C ASN A 273 -5.08 -19.47 -3.85
N ILE A 274 -4.70 -20.61 -4.39
CA ILE A 274 -4.59 -20.81 -5.84
C ILE A 274 -5.37 -22.03 -6.30
N THR A 275 -5.73 -22.05 -7.57
CA THR A 275 -6.23 -23.22 -8.28
C THR A 275 -5.31 -23.58 -9.43
N THR A 276 -5.27 -24.86 -9.78
CA THR A 276 -4.57 -25.43 -10.93
C THR A 276 -5.49 -26.42 -11.64
N ALA A 277 -5.02 -27.06 -12.72
CA ALA A 277 -5.80 -28.10 -13.38
C ALA A 277 -6.03 -29.33 -12.47
N GLY A 278 -5.06 -29.66 -11.61
CA GLY A 278 -5.16 -30.77 -10.65
C GLY A 278 -5.87 -30.43 -9.34
N ILE A 279 -5.80 -29.17 -8.89
CA ILE A 279 -6.43 -28.68 -7.65
C ILE A 279 -7.37 -27.54 -8.01
N THR A 280 -8.65 -27.86 -8.23
CA THR A 280 -9.63 -26.93 -8.81
C THR A 280 -10.33 -26.01 -7.81
N THR A 281 -10.12 -26.23 -6.51
CA THR A 281 -10.72 -25.44 -5.43
C THR A 281 -9.65 -24.77 -4.59
N GLY A 282 -9.65 -23.44 -4.60
CA GLY A 282 -8.74 -22.64 -3.77
C GLY A 282 -9.01 -22.87 -2.29
N ASN A 283 -7.96 -23.20 -1.52
CA ASN A 283 -8.08 -23.47 -0.10
C ASN A 283 -6.81 -23.04 0.66
N ALA A 284 -6.89 -23.01 1.99
CA ALA A 284 -5.81 -22.50 2.84
C ALA A 284 -4.55 -23.37 2.87
N ASN A 285 -4.61 -24.62 2.41
CA ASN A 285 -3.49 -25.56 2.45
C ASN A 285 -2.72 -25.61 1.11
N PHE A 286 -3.12 -24.84 0.09
CA PHE A 286 -2.39 -24.71 -1.18
C PHE A 286 -2.37 -23.27 -1.64
N ARG A 287 -1.20 -22.63 -1.50
CA ARG A 287 -1.09 -21.18 -1.64
C ARG A 287 0.18 -20.78 -2.38
N LEU A 288 0.08 -19.89 -3.37
CA LEU A 288 1.26 -19.25 -3.95
C LEU A 288 1.82 -18.26 -2.91
N ARG A 289 3.05 -18.49 -2.46
CA ARG A 289 3.72 -17.64 -1.46
C ARG A 289 4.74 -16.72 -2.13
N THR A 290 4.76 -15.47 -1.70
CA THR A 290 5.69 -14.44 -2.22
C THR A 290 6.09 -13.47 -1.11
N PRO A 291 7.23 -12.77 -1.24
CA PRO A 291 7.49 -11.57 -0.46
C PRO A 291 6.36 -10.54 -0.65
N ALA A 292 5.99 -9.84 0.42
CA ALA A 292 4.92 -8.83 0.38
C ALA A 292 5.25 -7.67 -0.59
N THR A 293 6.53 -7.32 -0.71
CA THR A 293 7.02 -6.33 -1.67
C THR A 293 6.81 -6.80 -3.10
N LEU A 294 7.21 -8.04 -3.43
CA LEU A 294 7.02 -8.61 -4.75
C LEU A 294 5.54 -8.67 -5.15
N ALA A 295 4.66 -9.11 -4.24
CA ALA A 295 3.22 -9.12 -4.49
C ALA A 295 2.65 -7.73 -4.79
N SER A 296 3.15 -6.71 -4.09
CA SER A 296 2.78 -5.31 -4.32
C SER A 296 3.31 -4.80 -5.65
N ASP A 297 4.57 -5.07 -5.99
CA ASP A 297 5.21 -4.60 -7.22
C ASP A 297 4.57 -5.20 -8.47
N LEU A 298 4.18 -6.48 -8.40
CA LEU A 298 3.47 -7.19 -9.45
C LEU A 298 1.95 -6.95 -9.45
N ASP A 299 1.42 -6.19 -8.47
CA ASP A 299 -0.01 -5.93 -8.28
C ASP A 299 -0.84 -7.23 -8.31
N LEU A 300 -0.39 -8.25 -7.56
CA LEU A 300 -1.03 -9.56 -7.52
C LEU A 300 -2.41 -9.48 -6.86
N VAL A 301 -3.45 -9.83 -7.61
CA VAL A 301 -4.84 -9.81 -7.17
C VAL A 301 -5.57 -11.10 -7.51
N GLN A 302 -6.73 -11.30 -6.88
CA GLN A 302 -7.63 -12.39 -7.24
C GLN A 302 -8.02 -12.32 -8.72
N GLY A 303 -8.04 -13.48 -9.37
CA GLY A 303 -8.33 -13.61 -10.80
C GLY A 303 -7.10 -13.49 -11.70
N CYS A 304 -5.91 -13.18 -11.17
CA CYS A 304 -4.69 -13.30 -11.96
C CYS A 304 -4.41 -14.76 -12.31
N ASN A 305 -4.26 -15.03 -13.60
CA ASN A 305 -3.64 -16.26 -14.06
C ASN A 305 -2.13 -16.10 -13.91
N PHE A 306 -1.46 -17.16 -13.45
CA PHE A 306 -0.03 -17.15 -13.25
C PHE A 306 0.60 -18.43 -13.79
N THR A 307 1.86 -18.31 -14.19
CA THR A 307 2.78 -19.44 -14.34
C THR A 307 3.99 -19.18 -13.45
N LEU A 308 4.19 -20.01 -12.44
CA LEU A 308 5.46 -20.18 -11.75
C LEU A 308 6.38 -20.97 -12.67
N LYS A 309 7.42 -20.34 -13.20
CA LYS A 309 8.32 -20.96 -14.19
C LYS A 309 9.14 -22.08 -13.55
N ALA A 310 9.85 -21.75 -12.48
CA ALA A 310 10.67 -22.67 -11.70
C ALA A 310 10.82 -22.10 -10.28
N GLY A 311 10.03 -22.60 -9.34
CA GLY A 311 10.10 -22.17 -7.94
C GLY A 311 10.09 -23.35 -6.99
N PRO A 312 10.61 -23.19 -5.76
CA PRO A 312 10.60 -24.26 -4.78
C PRO A 312 9.17 -24.51 -4.28
N MET A 313 8.82 -25.79 -4.12
CA MET A 313 7.66 -26.19 -3.33
C MET A 313 7.98 -26.02 -1.84
N TRP A 314 7.70 -24.85 -1.30
CA TRP A 314 7.84 -24.60 0.13
C TRP A 314 6.73 -25.30 0.91
N ARG A 315 6.98 -25.50 2.20
CA ARG A 315 6.01 -26.04 3.15
C ARG A 315 5.94 -25.14 4.37
N PHE A 316 4.74 -24.95 4.90
CA PHE A 316 4.56 -24.46 6.26
C PHE A 316 3.60 -25.39 6.98
N THR A 317 4.12 -26.19 7.91
CA THR A 317 3.41 -27.30 8.55
C THR A 317 2.83 -28.29 7.53
N THR A 318 1.52 -28.25 7.28
CA THR A 318 0.79 -29.06 6.30
C THR A 318 0.48 -28.31 5.01
N ASN A 319 0.85 -27.04 4.90
CA ASN A 319 0.47 -26.19 3.77
C ASN A 319 1.50 -26.30 2.65
N ALA A 320 1.03 -26.65 1.46
CA ALA A 320 1.81 -26.64 0.23
C ALA A 320 1.90 -25.20 -0.28
N GLN A 321 3.14 -24.70 -0.40
CA GLN A 321 3.40 -23.29 -0.70
C GLN A 321 4.42 -23.15 -1.85
N PRO A 322 4.02 -23.44 -3.11
CA PRO A 322 4.85 -23.06 -4.25
C PRO A 322 5.21 -21.58 -4.12
N SER A 323 6.50 -21.25 -4.20
CA SER A 323 7.00 -19.92 -3.84
C SER A 323 7.73 -19.24 -5.00
N ALA A 324 7.55 -17.93 -5.10
CA ALA A 324 8.32 -17.05 -5.98
C ALA A 324 8.94 -15.92 -5.16
N TYR A 325 10.20 -15.60 -5.42
CA TYR A 325 10.94 -14.54 -4.72
C TYR A 325 11.40 -13.42 -5.64
N ASN A 326 11.36 -13.64 -6.96
CA ASN A 326 11.72 -12.66 -7.98
C ASN A 326 10.59 -12.48 -9.00
N ALA A 327 10.51 -11.31 -9.63
CA ALA A 327 9.52 -11.04 -10.69
C ALA A 327 9.68 -12.01 -11.88
N SER A 328 10.90 -12.41 -12.21
CA SER A 328 11.21 -13.35 -13.29
C SER A 328 10.62 -14.74 -13.08
N ASP A 329 10.32 -15.13 -11.83
CA ASP A 329 9.78 -16.45 -11.48
C ASP A 329 8.33 -16.60 -11.96
N LEU A 330 7.63 -15.49 -12.16
CA LEU A 330 6.21 -15.46 -12.51
C LEU A 330 5.99 -14.88 -13.91
N THR A 331 5.14 -15.53 -14.67
CA THR A 331 4.42 -14.91 -15.79
C THR A 331 2.99 -14.68 -15.34
N LEU A 332 2.45 -13.49 -15.60
CA LEU A 332 1.14 -13.09 -15.10
C LEU A 332 0.22 -12.63 -16.23
N SER A 333 -1.06 -12.95 -16.09
CA SER A 333 -2.14 -12.37 -16.86
C SER A 333 -3.28 -12.04 -15.90
N CYS A 334 -3.29 -10.79 -15.43
CA CYS A 334 -4.26 -10.31 -14.45
C CYS A 334 -5.51 -9.73 -15.11
N PRO A 335 -6.66 -9.65 -14.42
CA PRO A 335 -7.86 -8.99 -14.92
C PRO A 335 -7.60 -7.53 -15.31
N ALA A 336 -8.34 -7.01 -16.29
CA ALA A 336 -8.21 -5.61 -16.67
C ALA A 336 -8.56 -4.68 -15.48
N PRO A 337 -7.81 -3.59 -15.26
CA PRO A 337 -8.16 -2.57 -14.27
C PRO A 337 -9.55 -1.97 -14.53
N LYS A 338 -10.27 -1.57 -13.49
CA LYS A 338 -11.63 -1.02 -13.52
C LYS A 338 -11.68 0.29 -12.78
N LEU A 339 -12.36 1.29 -13.34
CA LEU A 339 -12.74 2.49 -12.60
C LEU A 339 -13.87 2.12 -11.63
N LEU A 340 -13.62 2.26 -10.33
CA LEU A 340 -14.60 1.97 -9.28
C LEU A 340 -15.40 3.20 -8.87
N GLN A 341 -14.74 4.36 -8.80
CA GLN A 341 -15.34 5.57 -8.25
C GLN A 341 -14.76 6.83 -8.88
N ALA A 342 -15.60 7.85 -9.00
CA ALA A 342 -15.21 9.25 -9.12
C ALA A 342 -15.80 10.03 -7.95
N ARG A 343 -15.02 10.92 -7.32
CA ARG A 343 -15.48 11.80 -6.24
C ARG A 343 -14.83 13.17 -6.38
N ALA A 344 -15.60 14.24 -6.32
CA ALA A 344 -15.04 15.57 -6.25
C ALA A 344 -14.38 15.79 -4.88
N LEU A 345 -13.16 16.33 -4.88
CA LEU A 345 -12.42 16.70 -3.66
C LEU A 345 -12.52 18.20 -3.35
N SER A 346 -12.76 19.00 -4.39
CA SER A 346 -13.05 20.42 -4.31
C SER A 346 -13.89 20.82 -5.53
N SER A 347 -14.23 22.10 -5.67
CA SER A 347 -14.89 22.60 -6.88
C SER A 347 -14.04 22.48 -8.15
N THR A 348 -12.75 22.15 -8.04
CA THR A 348 -11.82 22.06 -9.19
C THR A 348 -11.00 20.77 -9.20
N GLU A 349 -11.33 19.80 -8.34
CA GLU A 349 -10.56 18.56 -8.23
C GLU A 349 -11.49 17.36 -8.14
N VAL A 350 -11.18 16.30 -8.88
CA VAL A 350 -11.91 15.02 -8.87
C VAL A 350 -10.90 13.88 -8.71
N ARG A 351 -11.08 13.05 -7.69
CA ARG A 351 -10.32 11.81 -7.51
C ARG A 351 -11.07 10.63 -8.11
N LEU A 352 -10.34 9.84 -8.87
CA LEU A 352 -10.74 8.57 -9.44
C LEU A 352 -10.06 7.45 -8.67
N THR A 353 -10.81 6.40 -8.34
CA THR A 353 -10.29 5.20 -7.67
C THR A 353 -10.47 4.00 -8.59
N PHE A 354 -9.39 3.28 -8.84
CA PHE A 354 -9.35 2.06 -9.62
C PHE A 354 -9.12 0.85 -8.69
N ASP A 355 -9.46 -0.35 -9.16
CA ASP A 355 -9.23 -1.60 -8.41
C ASP A 355 -7.79 -2.13 -8.51
N ARG A 356 -6.97 -1.53 -9.37
CA ARG A 356 -5.60 -1.93 -9.68
C ARG A 356 -4.70 -0.73 -9.89
N LYS A 357 -3.39 -0.92 -9.69
CA LYS A 357 -2.40 0.13 -9.90
C LYS A 357 -2.28 0.51 -11.38
N LEU A 358 -2.21 1.80 -11.65
CA LEU A 358 -2.08 2.34 -13.00
C LEU A 358 -0.62 2.68 -13.33
N ASN A 359 -0.26 2.54 -14.60
CA ASN A 359 0.96 3.12 -15.12
C ASN A 359 0.77 4.63 -15.27
N ALA A 360 1.46 5.40 -14.42
CA ALA A 360 1.34 6.86 -14.42
C ALA A 360 1.70 7.52 -15.76
N ALA A 361 2.59 6.92 -16.55
CA ALA A 361 2.96 7.45 -17.87
C ALA A 361 1.85 7.29 -18.92
N SER A 362 0.87 6.41 -18.68
CA SER A 362 -0.29 6.21 -19.55
C SER A 362 -1.44 7.19 -19.29
N VAL A 363 -1.33 8.03 -18.24
CA VAL A 363 -2.42 8.89 -17.76
C VAL A 363 -2.16 10.33 -18.17
N GLN A 364 -3.07 10.88 -18.98
CA GLN A 364 -3.06 12.27 -19.44
C GLN A 364 -4.45 12.90 -19.28
N ALA A 365 -4.51 14.23 -19.16
CA ALA A 365 -5.78 14.95 -19.01
C ALA A 365 -6.76 14.67 -20.17
N THR A 366 -6.24 14.45 -21.38
CA THR A 366 -7.02 14.14 -22.59
C THR A 366 -7.63 12.75 -22.60
N ASP A 367 -7.24 11.87 -21.67
CA ASP A 367 -7.82 10.53 -21.56
C ASP A 367 -9.17 10.52 -20.87
N PHE A 368 -9.63 11.66 -20.36
CA PHE A 368 -10.85 11.79 -19.58
C PHE A 368 -11.82 12.79 -20.21
N ALA A 369 -13.11 12.49 -20.09
CA ALA A 369 -14.19 13.37 -20.48
C ALA A 369 -15.25 13.43 -19.38
N ILE A 370 -15.71 14.64 -19.05
CA ILE A 370 -16.75 14.89 -18.05
C ILE A 370 -17.99 15.45 -18.75
N SER A 371 -19.17 14.94 -18.37
CA SER A 371 -20.48 15.41 -18.83
C SER A 371 -21.39 15.74 -17.64
N PRO A 372 -22.04 16.92 -17.53
CA PRO A 372 -21.93 18.08 -18.42
C PRO A 372 -20.48 18.56 -18.62
N ALA A 373 -20.21 19.22 -19.75
CA ALA A 373 -18.84 19.52 -20.15
C ALA A 373 -18.11 20.40 -19.11
N THR A 374 -17.05 19.85 -18.52
CA THR A 374 -16.11 20.54 -17.63
C THR A 374 -14.70 20.30 -18.15
N ALA A 375 -13.93 21.36 -18.36
CA ALA A 375 -12.56 21.24 -18.86
C ALA A 375 -11.66 20.53 -17.83
N ILE A 376 -10.72 19.72 -18.30
CA ILE A 376 -9.72 19.03 -17.48
C ILE A 376 -8.35 19.57 -17.89
N SER A 377 -7.63 20.17 -16.95
CA SER A 377 -6.33 20.80 -17.21
C SER A 377 -5.14 19.92 -16.83
N ALA A 378 -5.34 18.97 -15.91
CA ALA A 378 -4.30 18.03 -15.49
C ALA A 378 -4.91 16.71 -15.00
N ALA A 379 -4.11 15.65 -15.08
CA ALA A 379 -4.38 14.35 -14.49
C ALA A 379 -3.08 13.81 -13.89
N THR A 380 -3.12 13.39 -12.62
CA THR A 380 -1.94 12.84 -11.92
C THR A 380 -2.30 11.48 -11.34
N ALA A 381 -1.57 10.43 -11.75
CA ALA A 381 -1.77 9.09 -11.24
C ALA A 381 -0.82 8.78 -10.07
N SER A 382 -1.33 8.12 -9.03
CA SER A 382 -0.56 7.59 -7.90
C SER A 382 -1.16 6.25 -7.46
N GLY A 383 -0.44 5.16 -7.71
CA GLY A 383 -0.94 3.80 -7.47
C GLY A 383 -2.24 3.55 -8.23
N ALA A 384 -3.32 3.24 -7.50
CA ALA A 384 -4.66 2.98 -8.07
C ALA A 384 -5.56 4.23 -8.11
N GLN A 385 -5.00 5.43 -7.90
CA GLN A 385 -5.78 6.67 -7.91
C GLN A 385 -5.31 7.61 -9.02
N VAL A 386 -6.25 8.36 -9.59
CA VAL A 386 -5.97 9.50 -10.47
C VAL A 386 -6.66 10.74 -9.91
N THR A 387 -5.91 11.82 -9.72
CA THR A 387 -6.46 13.12 -9.36
C THR A 387 -6.52 14.01 -10.59
N LEU A 388 -7.72 14.45 -10.95
CA LEU A 388 -7.97 15.35 -12.06
C LEU A 388 -8.12 16.78 -11.56
N THR A 389 -7.45 17.73 -12.22
CA THR A 389 -7.73 19.15 -12.07
C THR A 389 -8.73 19.57 -13.14
N THR A 390 -9.85 20.14 -12.71
CA THR A 390 -10.96 20.55 -13.58
C THR A 390 -11.14 22.06 -13.56
N ALA A 391 -11.89 22.60 -14.53
CA ALA A 391 -12.58 23.87 -14.34
C ALA A 391 -13.56 23.78 -13.17
N GLU A 392 -14.03 24.94 -12.69
CA GLU A 392 -15.00 25.01 -11.60
C GLU A 392 -16.26 24.21 -11.94
N GLN A 393 -16.59 23.27 -11.05
CA GLN A 393 -17.76 22.41 -11.12
C GLN A 393 -18.98 23.17 -10.61
N THR A 394 -20.15 22.89 -11.18
CA THR A 394 -21.41 23.42 -10.67
C THR A 394 -21.82 22.64 -9.42
N ALA A 395 -22.04 23.35 -8.31
CA ALA A 395 -22.46 22.78 -7.05
C ALA A 395 -23.71 21.90 -7.20
N SER A 396 -23.72 20.76 -6.50
CA SER A 396 -24.83 19.80 -6.45
C SER A 396 -25.28 19.27 -7.82
N THR A 397 -24.46 19.44 -8.86
CA THR A 397 -24.73 18.91 -10.20
C THR A 397 -24.10 17.54 -10.34
N GLN A 398 -24.89 16.56 -10.81
CA GLN A 398 -24.37 15.24 -11.13
C GLN A 398 -23.58 15.28 -12.44
N TYR A 399 -22.36 14.77 -12.38
CA TYR A 399 -21.46 14.58 -13.51
C TYR A 399 -21.24 13.09 -13.78
N THR A 400 -21.04 12.76 -15.05
CA THR A 400 -20.54 11.46 -15.51
C THR A 400 -19.14 11.66 -16.06
N LEU A 401 -18.17 10.97 -15.45
CA LEU A 401 -16.81 10.87 -15.94
C LEU A 401 -16.64 9.61 -16.78
N ASN A 402 -15.98 9.74 -17.93
CA ASN A 402 -15.61 8.63 -18.79
C ASN A 402 -14.11 8.67 -19.07
N VAL A 403 -13.46 7.50 -19.03
CA VAL A 403 -12.11 7.31 -19.54
C VAL A 403 -12.20 6.98 -21.03
N THR A 404 -11.81 7.94 -21.87
CA THR A 404 -11.88 7.87 -23.33
C THR A 404 -10.54 7.48 -23.96
N GLY A 405 -9.43 7.68 -23.24
CA GLY A 405 -8.08 7.34 -23.69
C GLY A 405 -7.62 5.91 -23.36
N GLN A 406 -6.33 5.66 -23.60
CA GLN A 406 -5.65 4.38 -23.36
C GLN A 406 -4.88 4.40 -22.04
N VAL A 407 -5.63 4.43 -20.92
CA VAL A 407 -5.05 4.26 -19.57
C VAL A 407 -4.79 2.77 -19.33
N THR A 408 -3.58 2.45 -18.84
CA THR A 408 -3.13 1.07 -18.60
C THR A 408 -2.68 0.84 -17.16
N ASP A 409 -2.68 -0.42 -16.73
CA ASP A 409 -2.01 -0.85 -15.50
C ASP A 409 -0.47 -0.86 -15.65
N SER A 410 0.24 -1.14 -14.56
CA SER A 410 1.71 -1.25 -14.55
C SER A 410 2.25 -2.34 -15.49
N ALA A 411 1.42 -3.30 -15.90
CA ALA A 411 1.77 -4.37 -16.85
C ALA A 411 1.38 -4.03 -18.31
N GLY A 412 0.85 -2.82 -18.56
CA GLY A 412 0.44 -2.36 -19.89
C GLY A 412 -0.95 -2.82 -20.33
N LYS A 413 -1.76 -3.42 -19.44
CA LYS A 413 -3.13 -3.84 -19.75
C LYS A 413 -4.10 -2.67 -19.65
N GLU A 414 -4.89 -2.45 -20.70
CA GLU A 414 -5.92 -1.41 -20.73
C GLU A 414 -7.07 -1.67 -19.74
N LEU A 415 -7.76 -0.59 -19.36
CA LEU A 415 -9.00 -0.63 -18.59
C LEU A 415 -10.07 -1.55 -19.22
N ASP A 416 -10.81 -2.25 -18.36
CA ASP A 416 -11.98 -3.02 -18.72
C ASP A 416 -12.99 -2.12 -19.46
N ALA A 417 -13.39 -2.54 -20.66
CA ALA A 417 -14.25 -1.76 -21.54
C ALA A 417 -15.64 -1.44 -20.92
N ALA A 418 -16.11 -2.27 -19.99
CA ALA A 418 -17.38 -2.07 -19.30
C ALA A 418 -17.26 -1.20 -18.03
N ALA A 419 -16.04 -0.92 -17.56
CA ALA A 419 -15.79 -0.19 -16.31
C ALA A 419 -14.91 1.05 -16.54
N LYS A 420 -15.25 1.85 -17.56
CA LYS A 420 -14.59 3.13 -17.89
C LYS A 420 -15.41 4.37 -17.47
N SER A 421 -16.47 4.21 -16.69
CA SER A 421 -17.38 5.31 -16.36
C SER A 421 -17.75 5.31 -14.87
N ALA A 422 -17.83 6.49 -14.26
CA ALA A 422 -18.31 6.69 -12.91
C ALA A 422 -19.03 8.05 -12.80
N THR A 423 -19.94 8.18 -11.84
CA THR A 423 -20.61 9.47 -11.57
C THR A 423 -20.07 10.11 -10.30
N PHE A 424 -20.11 11.44 -10.25
CA PHE A 424 -19.79 12.23 -9.06
C PHE A 424 -20.69 13.46 -8.98
N VAL A 425 -20.76 14.12 -7.83
CA VAL A 425 -21.50 15.37 -7.65
C VAL A 425 -20.49 16.51 -7.51
N GLY A 426 -20.70 17.59 -8.26
CA GLY A 426 -19.84 18.76 -8.21
C GLY A 426 -19.93 19.49 -6.87
N LEU A 427 -18.80 19.92 -6.33
CA LEU A 427 -18.75 20.68 -5.08
C LEU A 427 -18.74 22.18 -5.34
N ALA A 428 -19.37 22.95 -4.44
CA ALA A 428 -19.24 24.40 -4.42
C ALA A 428 -17.83 24.80 -3.95
N PRO A 429 -17.27 25.92 -4.46
CA PRO A 429 -16.10 26.52 -3.83
C PRO A 429 -16.40 26.87 -2.37
N ALA A 430 -15.35 27.01 -1.56
CA ALA A 430 -15.47 27.53 -0.21
C ALA A 430 -16.21 28.88 -0.23
N PRO A 431 -17.27 29.06 0.58
CA PRO A 431 -17.98 30.33 0.67
C PRO A 431 -17.02 31.46 1.03
N THR A 432 -17.18 32.64 0.42
CA THR A 432 -16.31 33.79 0.74
C THR A 432 -16.57 34.39 2.12
N GLY A 433 -17.77 34.15 2.68
CA GLY A 433 -18.13 34.49 4.06
C GLY A 433 -17.89 33.33 5.04
N PRO A 434 -18.34 33.45 6.30
CA PRO A 434 -18.31 32.36 7.26
C PRO A 434 -19.29 31.26 6.86
N SER A 435 -18.94 29.98 7.12
CA SER A 435 -19.81 28.84 6.86
C SER A 435 -19.42 27.70 7.80
N LEU A 436 -20.24 27.48 8.82
CA LEU A 436 -20.06 26.38 9.76
C LEU A 436 -20.76 25.13 9.21
N VAL A 437 -20.07 24.00 9.29
CA VAL A 437 -20.63 22.68 9.00
C VAL A 437 -20.22 21.69 10.09
N ILE A 438 -21.10 20.77 10.45
CA ILE A 438 -20.81 19.55 11.20
C ILE A 438 -19.93 18.68 10.32
N ASN A 439 -18.75 18.28 10.79
CA ASN A 439 -17.73 17.65 9.96
C ASN A 439 -17.45 16.20 10.35
N GLU A 440 -17.57 15.86 11.63
CA GLU A 440 -17.33 14.52 12.15
C GLU A 440 -18.20 14.29 13.40
N ILE A 441 -18.73 13.08 13.55
CA ILE A 441 -19.51 12.67 14.72
C ILE A 441 -19.07 11.26 15.09
N ASP A 442 -18.59 11.10 16.32
CA ASP A 442 -18.30 9.79 16.94
C ASP A 442 -19.28 9.65 18.11
N TYR A 443 -20.25 8.76 17.97
CA TYR A 443 -21.41 8.61 18.86
C TYR A 443 -21.63 7.17 19.34
N ASP A 444 -20.91 6.20 18.79
CA ASP A 444 -21.06 4.77 19.10
C ASP A 444 -19.67 4.12 19.24
N ASN A 445 -18.91 4.55 20.26
CA ASN A 445 -17.52 4.13 20.45
C ASN A 445 -17.44 2.60 20.68
N VAL A 446 -16.39 1.95 20.16
CA VAL A 446 -16.13 0.53 20.50
C VAL A 446 -15.94 0.38 22.02
N GLY A 447 -16.83 -0.38 22.65
CA GLY A 447 -16.80 -0.65 24.09
C GLY A 447 -17.75 0.27 24.87
N THR A 448 -17.22 1.34 25.46
CA THR A 448 -18.01 2.31 26.23
C THR A 448 -17.94 3.69 25.60
N ASP A 449 -19.11 4.35 25.46
CA ASP A 449 -19.30 5.67 24.86
C ASP A 449 -18.77 6.79 25.78
N SER A 450 -17.46 6.84 25.93
CA SER A 450 -16.75 7.78 26.82
C SER A 450 -15.85 8.76 26.07
N ALA A 451 -15.76 8.59 24.75
CA ALA A 451 -14.95 9.40 23.85
C ALA A 451 -15.80 10.01 22.72
N GLU A 452 -17.11 10.15 22.92
CA GLU A 452 -18.02 10.74 21.95
C GLU A 452 -17.68 12.21 21.67
N PHE A 453 -17.83 12.65 20.42
CA PHE A 453 -17.69 14.05 20.06
C PHE A 453 -18.45 14.43 18.79
N ILE A 454 -18.67 15.73 18.64
CA ILE A 454 -19.11 16.38 17.41
C ILE A 454 -18.04 17.39 17.01
N GLU A 455 -17.59 17.34 15.77
CA GLU A 455 -16.72 18.33 15.18
C GLU A 455 -17.51 19.31 14.31
N ILE A 456 -17.19 20.59 14.45
CA ILE A 456 -17.66 21.68 13.60
C ILE A 456 -16.46 22.29 12.88
N TYR A 457 -16.56 22.42 11.57
CA TYR A 457 -15.55 23.02 10.71
C TYR A 457 -16.07 24.32 10.09
N ASN A 458 -15.23 25.36 10.04
CA ASN A 458 -15.54 26.56 9.26
C ASN A 458 -14.97 26.43 7.85
N ARG A 459 -15.80 25.98 6.91
CA ARG A 459 -15.44 25.85 5.48
C ARG A 459 -15.40 27.19 4.73
N GLY A 460 -15.78 28.28 5.39
CA GLY A 460 -15.81 29.62 4.82
C GLY A 460 -14.45 30.32 4.82
N GLY A 461 -14.33 31.35 3.99
CA GLY A 461 -13.12 32.18 3.85
C GLY A 461 -12.96 33.28 4.92
N GLN A 462 -13.88 33.36 5.88
CA GLN A 462 -13.85 34.35 6.98
C GLN A 462 -14.15 33.68 8.32
N ALA A 463 -13.75 34.31 9.42
CA ALA A 463 -14.08 33.83 10.76
C ALA A 463 -15.60 33.82 10.99
N ALA A 464 -16.12 32.71 11.50
CA ALA A 464 -17.52 32.52 11.84
C ALA A 464 -17.81 32.95 13.28
N ASP A 465 -18.81 33.79 13.47
CA ASP A 465 -19.27 34.22 14.80
C ASP A 465 -19.99 33.05 15.50
N LEU A 466 -19.60 32.77 16.74
CA LEU A 466 -20.18 31.69 17.56
C LEU A 466 -21.21 32.21 18.58
N SER A 467 -21.36 33.53 18.71
CA SER A 467 -22.11 34.17 19.80
C SER A 467 -23.62 33.88 19.79
N ASP A 468 -24.19 33.58 18.62
CA ASP A 468 -25.62 33.34 18.42
C ASP A 468 -25.91 31.99 17.74
N VAL A 469 -25.02 31.01 17.88
CA VAL A 469 -25.20 29.66 17.33
C VAL A 469 -25.45 28.64 18.45
N LEU A 470 -26.43 27.78 18.24
CA LEU A 470 -26.72 26.62 19.10
C LEU A 470 -26.30 25.33 18.40
N LEU A 471 -25.65 24.46 19.15
CA LEU A 471 -25.56 23.03 18.86
C LEU A 471 -26.74 22.32 19.50
N VAL A 472 -27.49 21.55 18.74
CA VAL A 472 -28.73 20.88 19.18
C VAL A 472 -28.68 19.41 18.83
N LEU A 473 -29.08 18.55 19.78
CA LEU A 473 -29.18 17.12 19.58
C LEU A 473 -30.65 16.67 19.68
N VAL A 474 -31.08 15.86 18.73
CA VAL A 474 -32.45 15.37 18.59
C VAL A 474 -32.47 13.84 18.59
N ASN A 475 -33.55 13.27 19.11
CA ASN A 475 -33.71 11.81 19.19
C ASN A 475 -34.90 11.34 18.31
N GLY A 476 -34.62 10.43 17.40
CA GLY A 476 -35.55 9.87 16.41
C GLY A 476 -36.73 9.15 17.03
N ASP A 477 -36.50 8.45 18.11
CA ASP A 477 -37.48 7.63 18.81
C ASP A 477 -38.20 8.39 19.93
N ALA A 478 -37.89 9.67 20.13
CA ALA A 478 -38.66 10.54 21.02
C ALA A 478 -40.16 10.49 20.64
N SER A 479 -41.01 10.21 21.64
CA SER A 479 -42.47 10.00 21.50
C SER A 479 -43.09 10.93 20.46
N ALA A 480 -43.84 10.33 19.52
CA ALA A 480 -44.50 11.04 18.43
C ALA A 480 -45.61 12.02 18.86
N THR A 481 -45.87 12.18 20.18
CA THR A 481 -46.84 13.16 20.69
C THR A 481 -46.26 14.57 20.53
N PRO A 482 -46.79 15.43 19.64
CA PRO A 482 -46.14 16.69 19.31
C PRO A 482 -46.19 17.70 20.47
N PRO A 483 -45.17 18.57 20.61
CA PRO A 483 -44.00 18.66 19.74
C PRO A 483 -42.83 17.75 20.17
N ARG A 484 -42.21 17.04 19.21
CA ARG A 484 -40.89 16.40 19.41
C ARG A 484 -39.84 17.49 19.57
N LYS A 485 -39.12 17.49 20.69
CA LYS A 485 -38.15 18.53 21.08
C LYS A 485 -36.74 17.95 21.07
N GLU A 486 -35.76 18.84 21.00
CA GLU A 486 -34.37 18.55 21.30
C GLU A 486 -34.20 18.01 22.73
N TYR A 487 -33.30 17.03 22.91
CA TYR A 487 -33.01 16.48 24.23
C TYR A 487 -31.80 17.16 24.89
N LEU A 488 -30.86 17.67 24.09
CA LEU A 488 -29.72 18.47 24.54
C LEU A 488 -29.51 19.68 23.63
N ARG A 489 -28.97 20.75 24.22
CA ARG A 489 -28.56 21.97 23.51
C ARG A 489 -27.36 22.60 24.19
N PHE A 490 -26.49 23.23 23.41
CA PHE A 490 -25.32 23.95 23.89
C PHE A 490 -25.13 25.22 23.08
N ALA A 491 -24.79 26.33 23.74
CA ALA A 491 -24.47 27.57 23.03
C ALA A 491 -23.01 27.53 22.59
N LEU A 492 -22.72 27.80 21.32
CA LEU A 492 -21.33 27.87 20.84
C LEU A 492 -20.59 29.08 21.43
N SER A 493 -21.28 30.03 22.06
CA SER A 493 -20.68 31.12 22.82
C SER A 493 -19.93 30.66 24.09
N ASP A 494 -20.14 29.43 24.55
CA ASP A 494 -19.42 28.82 25.67
C ASP A 494 -18.06 28.19 25.25
N THR A 495 -17.72 28.27 23.97
CA THR A 495 -16.49 27.72 23.39
C THR A 495 -15.23 28.37 23.98
N LYS A 496 -14.21 27.55 24.19
CA LYS A 496 -12.90 27.98 24.71
C LYS A 496 -11.75 27.48 23.86
N ASP A 497 -10.60 28.13 23.95
CA ASP A 497 -9.34 27.58 23.46
C ASP A 497 -8.75 26.53 24.42
N ALA A 498 -7.61 25.94 24.05
CA ALA A 498 -6.90 24.96 24.87
C ALA A 498 -6.38 25.52 26.21
N ALA A 499 -6.24 26.84 26.34
CA ALA A 499 -5.85 27.51 27.58
C ALA A 499 -7.07 27.86 28.48
N GLY A 500 -8.29 27.59 28.01
CA GLY A 500 -9.53 27.87 28.71
C GLY A 500 -10.05 29.31 28.54
N ALA A 501 -9.45 30.11 27.64
CA ALA A 501 -9.96 31.43 27.32
C ALA A 501 -11.18 31.32 26.39
N ALA A 502 -12.19 32.17 26.63
CA ALA A 502 -13.39 32.20 25.80
C ALA A 502 -13.07 32.60 24.35
N ALA A 503 -13.65 31.90 23.39
CA ALA A 503 -13.52 32.18 21.96
C ALA A 503 -14.90 32.56 21.39
N THR A 504 -15.00 33.73 20.78
CA THR A 504 -16.25 34.24 20.20
C THR A 504 -16.40 33.96 18.70
N SER A 505 -15.36 33.44 18.06
CA SER A 505 -15.37 33.14 16.63
C SER A 505 -14.49 31.95 16.28
N LEU A 506 -14.90 31.16 15.30
CA LEU A 506 -14.09 30.09 14.70
C LEU A 506 -13.37 30.63 13.45
N PRO A 507 -12.02 30.65 13.38
CA PRO A 507 -11.29 31.12 12.20
C PRO A 507 -11.66 30.38 10.92
N ALA A 508 -11.40 30.98 9.76
CA ALA A 508 -11.51 30.29 8.46
C ALA A 508 -10.62 29.04 8.45
N GLY A 509 -11.16 27.89 8.05
CA GLY A 509 -10.47 26.60 8.13
C GLY A 509 -10.23 26.08 9.55
N GLY A 510 -10.85 26.71 10.56
CA GLY A 510 -10.74 26.31 11.96
C GLY A 510 -11.68 25.16 12.32
N TYR A 511 -11.30 24.41 13.36
CA TYR A 511 -12.06 23.30 13.92
C TYR A 511 -12.51 23.61 15.36
N LEU A 512 -13.73 23.21 15.69
CA LEU A 512 -14.29 23.21 17.04
C LEU A 512 -14.76 21.79 17.36
N VAL A 513 -14.24 21.21 18.44
CA VAL A 513 -14.64 19.89 18.93
C VAL A 513 -15.55 20.07 20.14
N ALA A 514 -16.74 19.50 20.08
CA ALA A 514 -17.73 19.44 21.14
C ALA A 514 -17.73 18.03 21.77
N ALA A 515 -17.19 17.90 22.98
CA ALA A 515 -16.95 16.61 23.63
C ALA A 515 -17.08 16.73 25.16
N PRO A 516 -17.22 15.63 25.92
CA PRO A 516 -17.15 15.68 27.37
C PRO A 516 -15.78 16.15 27.86
N GLN A 517 -15.73 16.67 29.09
CA GLN A 517 -14.46 17.11 29.69
C GLN A 517 -13.42 15.99 29.73
N THR A 518 -13.85 14.75 30.00
CA THR A 518 -13.00 13.55 30.05
C THR A 518 -12.33 13.25 28.71
N PHE A 519 -12.98 13.56 27.58
CA PHE A 519 -12.37 13.46 26.26
C PHE A 519 -11.18 14.44 26.15
N PHE A 520 -11.36 15.71 26.52
CA PHE A 520 -10.27 16.69 26.46
C PHE A 520 -9.14 16.44 27.47
N ASP A 521 -9.41 15.70 28.54
CA ASP A 521 -8.40 15.29 29.52
C ASP A 521 -7.53 14.13 29.01
N SER A 522 -8.04 13.34 28.04
CA SER A 522 -7.41 12.13 27.51
C SER A 522 -6.89 12.27 26.08
N VAL A 523 -7.44 13.20 25.29
CA VAL A 523 -7.11 13.43 23.89
C VAL A 523 -6.36 14.76 23.74
N THR A 524 -5.19 14.71 23.09
CA THR A 524 -4.48 15.91 22.67
C THR A 524 -4.92 16.30 21.27
N LEU A 525 -5.69 17.39 21.18
CA LEU A 525 -6.13 17.94 19.90
C LEU A 525 -5.03 18.76 19.21
N PRO A 526 -5.08 18.88 17.87
CA PRO A 526 -4.24 19.79 17.12
C PRO A 526 -4.24 21.23 17.66
N ALA A 527 -3.14 21.95 17.45
CA ALA A 527 -3.03 23.32 17.89
C ALA A 527 -4.03 24.23 17.15
N GLY A 528 -4.76 25.06 17.90
CA GLY A 528 -5.77 25.96 17.36
C GLY A 528 -7.20 25.40 17.34
N THR A 529 -7.39 24.12 17.64
CA THR A 529 -8.73 23.53 17.78
C THR A 529 -9.44 24.12 19.01
N LEU A 530 -10.64 24.65 18.79
CA LEU A 530 -11.51 25.16 19.84
C LEU A 530 -12.29 24.02 20.51
N ARG A 531 -12.72 24.24 21.76
CA ARG A 531 -13.32 23.22 22.63
C ARG A 531 -14.65 23.71 23.16
N LEU A 532 -15.70 22.92 22.95
CA LEU A 532 -16.98 23.07 23.61
C LEU A 532 -17.19 21.87 24.53
N VAL A 533 -17.37 22.10 25.83
CA VAL A 533 -17.65 21.02 26.77
C VAL A 533 -19.14 20.71 26.72
N ILE A 534 -19.49 19.52 26.23
CA ILE A 534 -20.86 18.98 26.26
C ILE A 534 -21.02 17.99 27.40
N LYS A 535 -22.25 17.81 27.87
CA LYS A 535 -22.57 16.91 28.99
C LYS A 535 -24.02 16.47 28.95
N SER A 536 -24.27 15.24 29.39
CA SER A 536 -25.63 14.75 29.63
C SER A 536 -26.31 15.55 30.75
N ALA A 537 -27.64 15.60 30.72
CA ALA A 537 -28.46 16.07 31.85
C ALA A 537 -28.46 15.05 33.01
N SER A 538 -27.98 13.82 32.77
CA SER A 538 -27.84 12.76 33.77
C SER A 538 -26.78 13.12 34.82
N THR A 539 -27.18 13.04 36.09
CA THR A 539 -26.25 13.20 37.23
C THR A 539 -25.57 11.90 37.63
N THR A 540 -25.98 10.77 37.06
CA THR A 540 -25.51 9.42 37.40
C THR A 540 -24.58 8.80 36.37
N THR A 541 -24.68 9.23 35.11
CA THR A 541 -23.76 8.92 34.00
C THR A 541 -23.16 10.22 33.45
N PRO A 542 -22.49 11.05 34.28
CA PRO A 542 -21.89 12.27 33.78
C PRO A 542 -20.76 11.90 32.82
N ASN A 543 -20.77 12.52 31.64
CA ASN A 543 -19.65 12.49 30.69
C ASN A 543 -19.45 11.17 29.92
N SER A 544 -20.53 10.40 29.71
CA SER A 544 -20.60 9.26 28.78
C SER A 544 -22.02 9.12 28.23
N ASP A 545 -22.21 8.52 27.06
CA ASP A 545 -23.50 8.31 26.40
C ASP A 545 -24.30 9.64 26.30
N ILE A 546 -23.62 10.65 25.76
CA ILE A 546 -24.15 12.01 25.58
C ILE A 546 -24.89 12.11 24.26
N ILE A 547 -24.37 11.47 23.21
CA ILE A 547 -24.86 11.53 21.83
C ILE A 547 -25.59 10.22 21.55
N GLN A 548 -26.91 10.31 21.39
CA GLN A 548 -27.71 9.11 21.12
C GLN A 548 -27.39 8.52 19.73
N ASN A 549 -27.37 7.18 19.67
CA ASN A 549 -27.00 6.34 18.52
C ASN A 549 -28.21 5.53 17.97
N GLY A 550 -29.42 5.99 18.25
CA GLY A 550 -30.67 5.40 17.82
C GLY A 550 -31.05 5.78 16.39
N SER A 551 -32.01 5.04 15.83
CA SER A 551 -32.49 5.22 14.48
C SER A 551 -33.15 6.59 14.30
N GLY A 552 -32.61 7.43 13.40
CA GLY A 552 -33.10 8.79 13.19
C GLY A 552 -32.74 9.75 14.32
N ASP A 553 -31.60 9.58 14.96
CA ASP A 553 -31.00 10.61 15.80
C ASP A 553 -30.28 11.66 14.93
N GLY A 554 -29.97 12.81 15.52
CA GLY A 554 -29.37 13.88 14.74
C GLY A 554 -28.75 15.01 15.54
N VAL A 555 -27.91 15.75 14.82
CA VAL A 555 -27.21 16.95 15.27
C VAL A 555 -27.57 18.11 14.34
N GLY A 556 -27.73 19.30 14.91
CA GLY A 556 -28.03 20.51 14.14
C GLY A 556 -27.33 21.74 14.70
N LEU A 557 -26.89 22.60 13.79
CA LEU A 557 -26.41 23.95 14.08
C LEU A 557 -27.51 24.95 13.75
N ILE A 558 -27.85 25.83 14.69
CA ILE A 558 -29.01 26.71 14.57
C ILE A 558 -28.63 28.12 14.95
N GLN A 559 -28.94 29.07 14.07
CA GLN A 559 -28.87 30.50 14.37
C GLN A 559 -30.00 30.84 15.36
N ASN A 560 -29.67 31.20 16.59
CA ASN A 560 -30.63 31.33 17.68
C ASN A 560 -31.57 32.53 17.52
N ALA A 561 -31.07 33.70 17.11
CA ALA A 561 -31.88 34.91 16.96
C ALA A 561 -32.95 34.79 15.86
N THR A 562 -32.69 34.00 14.82
CA THR A 562 -33.62 33.82 13.69
C THR A 562 -34.38 32.50 13.75
N GLY A 563 -33.80 31.51 14.42
CA GLY A 563 -34.27 30.12 14.43
C GLY A 563 -34.09 29.43 13.08
N THR A 564 -33.00 29.74 12.38
CA THR A 564 -32.65 29.17 11.07
C THR A 564 -31.64 28.04 11.25
N LEU A 565 -31.83 26.93 10.55
CA LEU A 565 -30.86 25.83 10.50
C LEU A 565 -29.65 26.26 9.65
N ILE A 566 -28.44 26.07 10.17
CA ILE A 566 -27.17 26.37 9.52
C ILE A 566 -26.65 25.12 8.82
N ASP A 567 -26.60 24.00 9.54
CA ASP A 567 -26.20 22.68 9.04
C ASP A 567 -26.83 21.60 9.93
N THR A 568 -26.98 20.38 9.42
CA THR A 568 -27.60 19.28 10.14
C THR A 568 -27.17 17.93 9.63
N VAL A 569 -27.01 16.97 10.54
CA VAL A 569 -26.83 15.54 10.22
C VAL A 569 -27.94 14.77 10.89
N PHE A 570 -28.63 13.94 10.11
CA PHE A 570 -29.64 12.99 10.59
C PHE A 570 -29.16 11.60 10.21
N TYR A 571 -28.80 10.80 11.20
CA TYR A 571 -28.05 9.56 11.03
C TYR A 571 -28.82 8.35 11.57
N GLU A 572 -28.21 7.19 11.39
CA GLU A 572 -28.83 5.86 11.51
C GLU A 572 -30.04 5.65 10.58
N ASN A 573 -29.97 4.56 9.81
CA ASN A 573 -31.04 4.21 8.87
C ASN A 573 -32.37 3.95 9.60
N GLY A 574 -33.47 4.47 9.04
CA GLY A 574 -34.79 4.33 9.63
C GLY A 574 -35.88 5.13 8.95
N ALA A 575 -37.11 5.04 9.49
CA ALA A 575 -38.31 5.69 8.97
C ALA A 575 -38.82 6.83 9.87
N GLN A 576 -38.03 7.24 10.86
CA GLN A 576 -38.37 8.29 11.80
C GLN A 576 -38.57 9.61 11.06
N ASN A 577 -39.54 10.39 11.53
CA ASN A 577 -39.75 11.75 11.08
C ASN A 577 -38.51 12.59 11.46
N SER A 578 -37.98 13.38 10.54
CA SER A 578 -36.80 14.23 10.74
C SER A 578 -37.16 15.65 11.21
N THR A 579 -38.45 15.93 11.47
CA THR A 579 -38.92 17.24 11.91
C THR A 579 -39.05 17.31 13.43
N PHE A 580 -38.46 18.36 14.00
CA PHE A 580 -38.44 18.65 15.43
C PHE A 580 -38.84 20.10 15.69
N THR A 581 -39.41 20.37 16.85
CA THR A 581 -39.69 21.72 17.32
C THR A 581 -38.54 22.19 18.19
N ILE A 582 -37.72 23.10 17.69
CA ILE A 582 -36.57 23.65 18.41
C ILE A 582 -36.96 24.97 19.07
N THR A 583 -36.61 25.12 20.35
CA THR A 583 -36.86 26.37 21.08
C THR A 583 -35.72 27.35 20.79
N THR A 584 -36.03 28.53 20.26
CA THR A 584 -35.04 29.56 19.87
C THR A 584 -35.43 30.93 20.42
N ALA A 585 -34.55 31.93 20.32
CA ALA A 585 -34.90 33.31 20.68
C ALA A 585 -35.99 33.91 19.79
N ALA A 586 -36.17 33.37 18.56
CA ALA A 586 -37.28 33.67 17.66
C ALA A 586 -38.58 32.88 17.97
N GLY A 587 -38.63 32.19 19.11
CA GLY A 587 -39.71 31.28 19.51
C GLY A 587 -39.47 29.84 19.05
N ASP A 588 -40.49 29.00 19.22
CA ASP A 588 -40.47 27.61 18.78
C ASP A 588 -40.50 27.52 17.24
N LYS A 589 -39.56 26.77 16.65
CA LYS A 589 -39.43 26.56 15.21
C LYS A 589 -39.55 25.08 14.87
N SER A 590 -40.40 24.75 13.89
CA SER A 590 -40.43 23.43 13.29
C SER A 590 -39.32 23.31 12.25
N LEU A 591 -38.27 22.55 12.54
CA LEU A 591 -37.09 22.40 11.70
C LEU A 591 -36.93 20.95 11.24
N ASN A 592 -36.58 20.78 9.97
CA ASN A 592 -36.28 19.47 9.38
C ASN A 592 -34.77 19.25 9.39
N PHE A 593 -34.31 18.19 10.07
CA PHE A 593 -32.90 17.81 10.17
C PHE A 593 -32.42 16.95 8.98
N MET A 594 -33.32 16.58 8.07
CA MET A 594 -32.94 15.87 6.86
C MET A 594 -32.56 16.88 5.77
N GLU A 595 -31.25 17.02 5.59
CA GLU A 595 -30.65 17.72 4.47
C GLU A 595 -30.49 16.76 3.28
N GLY A 596 -31.27 17.01 2.22
CA GLY A 596 -31.33 16.13 1.05
C GLY A 596 -31.79 14.72 1.41
N THR A 597 -30.91 13.74 1.24
CA THR A 597 -31.15 12.34 1.62
C THR A 597 -30.46 12.05 2.94
N ARG A 598 -31.13 11.31 3.83
CA ARG A 598 -30.52 10.82 5.07
C ARG A 598 -29.27 10.01 4.74
N THR A 599 -28.20 10.20 5.51
CA THR A 599 -27.00 9.38 5.35
C THR A 599 -27.30 7.91 5.59
N SER A 600 -26.85 7.07 4.66
CA SER A 600 -26.81 5.62 4.81
C SER A 600 -25.59 5.14 5.61
N ALA A 601 -24.59 6.01 5.76
CA ALA A 601 -23.46 5.78 6.65
C ALA A 601 -23.85 6.01 8.12
N SER A 602 -23.29 5.17 8.97
CA SER A 602 -23.44 5.16 10.42
C SER A 602 -22.06 4.99 11.06
N ASP A 603 -21.95 5.39 12.31
CA ASP A 603 -20.85 4.99 13.19
C ASP A 603 -20.91 3.48 13.54
N SER A 604 -19.95 2.95 14.32
CA SER A 604 -19.91 1.54 14.65
C SER A 604 -19.36 1.20 16.05
N THR A 605 -20.21 0.57 16.87
CA THR A 605 -19.79 -0.09 18.12
C THR A 605 -18.82 -1.28 17.94
N THR A 606 -18.63 -1.76 16.69
CA THR A 606 -17.80 -2.96 16.40
C THR A 606 -16.51 -2.67 15.63
N ALA A 607 -16.42 -1.50 14.99
CA ALA A 607 -15.26 -1.09 14.22
C ALA A 607 -14.86 0.31 14.68
N ALA A 608 -13.60 0.49 15.08
CA ALA A 608 -13.10 1.81 15.47
C ALA A 608 -13.18 2.76 14.26
N GLY A 609 -13.79 3.92 14.46
CA GLY A 609 -14.04 4.91 13.43
C GLY A 609 -15.07 5.93 13.89
N SER A 610 -15.59 6.71 12.94
CA SER A 610 -16.61 7.73 13.18
C SER A 610 -17.37 8.03 11.89
N LEU A 611 -18.50 8.73 12.01
CA LEU A 611 -19.24 9.27 10.87
C LEU A 611 -18.60 10.60 10.42
N GLN A 612 -18.06 10.64 9.21
CA GLN A 612 -17.22 11.74 8.72
C GLN A 612 -17.77 12.36 7.44
N ARG A 613 -17.68 13.68 7.30
CA ARG A 613 -17.93 14.39 6.06
C ARG A 613 -16.74 14.19 5.10
N VAL A 614 -16.97 13.65 3.91
CA VAL A 614 -15.92 13.24 2.95
C VAL A 614 -16.24 13.80 1.53
N PRO A 615 -15.48 14.79 1.05
CA PRO A 615 -14.26 15.33 1.65
C PRO A 615 -14.50 16.32 2.80
N ASN A 616 -13.46 16.64 3.57
CA ASN A 616 -13.52 17.60 4.67
C ASN A 616 -14.26 18.90 4.33
N GLY A 617 -15.30 19.19 5.11
CA GLY A 617 -16.12 20.37 4.96
C GLY A 617 -16.95 20.42 3.68
N SER A 618 -17.12 19.32 2.92
CA SER A 618 -17.99 19.31 1.74
C SER A 618 -19.45 19.31 2.10
N ASP A 619 -20.21 20.21 1.49
CA ASP A 619 -21.65 20.32 1.70
C ASP A 619 -22.33 20.41 0.32
N THR A 620 -22.96 19.31 -0.10
CA THR A 620 -23.78 19.22 -1.31
C THR A 620 -25.26 19.43 -1.03
N ASN A 621 -25.61 19.76 0.22
CA ASN A 621 -26.94 19.70 0.79
C ASN A 621 -27.57 18.30 0.69
N ASN A 622 -26.75 17.26 0.83
CA ASN A 622 -27.18 15.87 0.84
C ASN A 622 -26.26 14.99 1.71
N ASN A 623 -26.70 14.69 2.92
CA ASN A 623 -25.89 13.95 3.90
C ASN A 623 -25.46 12.55 3.43
N ASP A 624 -26.26 11.86 2.61
CA ASP A 624 -25.88 10.55 2.04
C ASP A 624 -24.71 10.61 1.06
N TYR A 625 -24.50 11.76 0.42
CA TYR A 625 -23.34 11.97 -0.43
C TYR A 625 -22.13 12.46 0.36
N ASP A 626 -22.41 13.33 1.32
CA ASP A 626 -21.41 14.07 2.07
C ASP A 626 -20.79 13.25 3.20
N PHE A 627 -21.50 12.26 3.78
CA PHE A 627 -20.99 11.48 4.90
C PHE A 627 -20.64 10.03 4.55
N ALA A 628 -19.60 9.51 5.21
CA ALA A 628 -19.17 8.12 5.15
C ALA A 628 -18.60 7.68 6.52
N PHE A 629 -18.57 6.38 6.77
CA PHE A 629 -17.83 5.84 7.91
C PHE A 629 -16.31 5.91 7.64
N GLY A 630 -15.57 6.58 8.51
CA GLY A 630 -14.11 6.69 8.45
C GLY A 630 -13.46 5.83 9.52
N ALA A 631 -12.54 4.94 9.14
CA ALA A 631 -11.83 4.07 10.09
C ALA A 631 -10.71 4.78 10.88
N THR A 632 -10.53 6.09 10.70
CA THR A 632 -9.53 6.90 11.41
C THR A 632 -10.21 8.16 11.88
N VAL A 633 -10.46 8.21 13.19
CA VAL A 633 -11.08 9.35 13.87
C VAL A 633 -10.13 10.56 13.85
N SER A 634 -10.63 11.76 13.55
CA SER A 634 -9.80 12.93 13.21
C SER A 634 -10.15 14.22 13.99
N PRO A 635 -10.35 14.19 15.32
CA PRO A 635 -10.86 15.35 16.04
C PRO A 635 -9.86 16.53 15.99
N GLY A 636 -10.35 17.66 15.50
CA GLY A 636 -9.59 18.88 15.27
C GLY A 636 -8.75 18.89 13.98
N ALA A 637 -8.94 17.94 13.07
CA ALA A 637 -8.16 17.77 11.85
C ALA A 637 -9.05 17.49 10.63
N ALA A 638 -8.47 17.55 9.43
CA ALA A 638 -9.23 17.29 8.22
C ALA A 638 -9.63 15.81 8.10
N THR A 639 -10.92 15.58 7.85
CA THR A 639 -11.43 14.28 7.38
C THR A 639 -10.95 13.97 5.95
N PRO A 640 -11.04 12.70 5.48
CA PRO A 640 -10.42 12.21 4.23
C PRO A 640 -10.77 12.93 2.93
#